data_AF-A0A2I2FFX4-F1
#
_entry.id   AF-A0A2I2FFX4-F1
#
_cell.length_a   1.000
_cell.length_b   1.000
_cell.length_c   1.000
_cell.angle_alpha   90.00
_cell.angle_beta   90.00
_cell.angle_gamma   90.00
#
_symmetry.space_group_name_H-M   'P 1'
#
loop_
_entity.id
_entity.type
_entity.pdbx_description
1 polymer ?
#
loop_
_entity_poly.entity_id
_entity_poly.type
_entity_poly.pdbx_seq_one_letter_code
_entity_poly.pdbx_strand_id
1 'polypeptide(L)'
;MVGTRNTAYAEESAEVKVLYANLEKLKLLTKKIQGSMVRLETGGNVVKNAIGPIYSNTQSLQITNTNIDRVNEAIERLRQPLDAKRGEEGIIRAGPQSAGLPQYLSALRRVEKALVDLNSTNMRSNEKAISDLTSLLSIGSTQLQDLLRGKLSQYVGPVEPLHYLTKELPFPSIPQEELAILGPICSTLDSVAALGPQRGEGGNPAVRIYAEIRGGYVTSNLQNLATASLNTVKRRATDGPYKQGTNGIGIYSNALENFIYAEHEILSRIFTGEQRGLALQATCRSALTEYSKTLRELNQYIRANLMTDCFLAFEIIDIVTAMSYRVDSKTGELKSLFIEALRPVRETAKSSLSELIEETKRKAGAITMLPPDGGPVPLVHEVMNSLITLTAYSGPLASILTSLGDGNWRSTSNVPNPTPLDVSPDSSTLLSHFILDMIETMMVALEARGRTFHRSKAVQGVFLSNIFCIVDRSIRQNPELAKYLGSPDSIARIDSFRKRATSTYLDAWKEPSHYLLDVQYTSRGARPASSGAVDSSAIVKALHSKDRDAIKDKFKAFNASFDELVSRHKSLYMEREVRGVLAREVQGVLEPLYARFWDRYHEIDKGRGKYAKYDKNNNVTDKRSPASVKIVPPQNFPSILHTFKSPSPICSPFLNRFSTWRQLWLWLAESQKELGLPITDDAISQMKAHTTIQDEEFKVAAEEEKRRRHDVMAHVHAYGQVAPAAAGIIHWGATSCYCTDNADLIFLRDGLDILIPKLAVVIDKLSAFAQEYKDLPCLGFTHGQPAQLVTVGKRACLWIQDLLMDLRNLERARDDLRFRGVKGTTGTQASFLQIFEGDHGKVEQLDELVTEKAGFSSAFIISSQTYSRKIDVDVGNALGSFGSTCERIGIDIRHLAMLKELEEPFEKDQIGSSAMAYKRNPMRSERLCSLGRHLQNLPKDALDTYSAQWFERSLVANHIPDNVTSGFVVYPEVIRRHVNDELPFMATPVNNYLQQQVIMACVKKGLSRQDAHEEIRVLSHQAADNVKKHGQDNDLLERIRRTEFFSPILGELETLLDPSTFVGRAPQQVEKFVSTEVKQVLKPYESHLAKAETSALHV
;
A
#
# COMPACT_ATOMS: atom_id res chain seq x y z
N MET A 1 69.41 55.11 -16.21
CA MET A 1 69.49 54.00 -17.18
C MET A 1 68.56 54.30 -18.33
N VAL A 2 69.17 54.69 -19.44
CA VAL A 2 68.59 54.90 -20.76
C VAL A 2 68.42 53.51 -21.38
N GLY A 3 67.22 53.09 -21.79
CA GLY A 3 67.10 51.79 -22.45
C GLY A 3 65.70 51.21 -22.75
N THR A 4 64.64 51.58 -22.03
CA THR A 4 63.37 50.79 -22.11
C THR A 4 62.10 51.57 -22.47
N ARG A 5 62.19 52.86 -22.79
CA ARG A 5 61.01 53.67 -23.18
C ARG A 5 60.86 53.96 -24.68
N ASN A 6 61.83 53.59 -25.51
CA ASN A 6 61.80 53.81 -26.96
C ASN A 6 61.41 52.58 -27.80
N THR A 7 61.35 51.39 -27.23
CA THR A 7 60.99 50.16 -27.96
C THR A 7 59.48 49.99 -28.11
N ALA A 8 58.68 50.36 -27.10
CA ALA A 8 57.23 50.25 -27.16
C ALA A 8 56.58 51.17 -28.22
N TYR A 9 57.09 52.41 -28.39
CA TYR A 9 56.60 53.33 -29.43
C TYR A 9 57.01 52.89 -30.85
N ALA A 10 58.11 52.16 -31.01
CA ALA A 10 58.54 51.64 -32.29
C ALA A 10 57.70 50.42 -32.72
N GLU A 11 57.30 49.58 -31.77
CA GLU A 11 56.39 48.45 -32.02
C GLU A 11 54.98 48.91 -32.38
N GLU A 12 54.41 49.86 -31.62
CA GLU A 12 53.09 50.44 -31.97
C GLU A 12 53.11 51.14 -33.34
N SER A 13 54.18 51.87 -33.67
CA SER A 13 54.31 52.48 -35.00
C SER A 13 54.47 51.45 -36.12
N ALA A 14 55.07 50.29 -35.85
CA ALA A 14 55.20 49.21 -36.81
C ALA A 14 53.86 48.48 -37.02
N GLU A 15 53.10 48.24 -35.94
CA GLU A 15 51.76 47.65 -36.02
C GLU A 15 50.77 48.56 -36.76
N VAL A 16 50.82 49.88 -36.52
CA VAL A 16 50.00 50.85 -37.26
C VAL A 16 50.36 50.84 -38.76
N LYS A 17 51.65 50.75 -39.12
CA LYS A 17 52.06 50.63 -40.52
C LYS A 17 51.62 49.32 -41.17
N VAL A 18 51.65 48.21 -40.43
CA VAL A 18 51.16 46.90 -40.91
C VAL A 18 49.64 46.93 -41.06
N LEU A 19 48.91 47.59 -40.16
CA LEU A 19 47.47 47.81 -40.27
C LEU A 19 47.12 48.67 -41.48
N TYR A 20 47.82 49.78 -41.73
CA TYR A 20 47.61 50.58 -42.94
C TYR A 20 47.93 49.81 -44.23
N ALA A 21 48.99 48.98 -44.23
CA ALA A 21 49.32 48.12 -45.38
C ALA A 21 48.27 47.02 -45.60
N ASN A 22 47.69 46.46 -44.54
CA ASN A 22 46.58 45.51 -44.63
C ASN A 22 45.28 46.18 -45.07
N LEU A 23 45.06 47.44 -44.70
CA LEU A 23 43.89 48.22 -45.12
C LEU A 23 43.98 48.63 -46.61
N GLU A 24 45.17 48.93 -47.11
CA GLU A 24 45.44 49.10 -48.55
C GLU A 24 45.23 47.78 -49.33
N LYS A 25 45.76 46.65 -48.82
CA LYS A 25 45.48 45.33 -49.41
C LYS A 25 43.99 45.00 -49.42
N LEU A 26 43.26 45.34 -48.36
CA LEU A 26 41.81 45.18 -48.29
C LEU A 26 41.11 46.06 -49.31
N LYS A 27 41.47 47.34 -49.44
CA LYS A 27 40.92 48.22 -50.50
C LYS A 27 41.15 47.66 -51.90
N LEU A 28 42.33 47.11 -52.16
CA LEU A 28 42.67 46.54 -53.47
C LEU A 28 41.90 45.23 -53.72
N LEU A 29 41.66 44.45 -52.67
CA LEU A 29 40.81 43.25 -52.71
C LEU A 29 39.34 43.62 -52.94
N THR A 30 38.82 44.64 -52.25
CA THR A 30 37.46 45.16 -52.44
C THR A 30 37.26 45.65 -53.87
N LYS A 31 38.25 46.35 -54.45
CA LYS A 31 38.20 46.81 -55.84
C LYS A 31 38.23 45.64 -56.84
N LYS A 32 38.97 44.57 -56.54
CA LYS A 32 38.94 43.32 -57.33
C LYS A 32 37.62 42.57 -57.20
N ILE A 33 37.04 42.51 -56.00
CA ILE A 33 35.72 41.90 -55.76
C ILE A 33 34.65 42.68 -56.51
N GLN A 34 34.69 44.01 -56.46
CA GLN A 34 33.75 44.86 -57.20
C GLN A 34 33.87 44.67 -58.72
N GLY A 35 35.10 44.59 -59.25
CA GLY A 35 35.32 44.26 -60.66
C GLY A 35 34.86 42.84 -61.05
N SER A 36 34.98 41.87 -60.14
CA SER A 36 34.46 40.51 -60.36
C SER A 36 32.94 40.46 -60.26
N MET A 37 32.31 41.24 -59.38
CA MET A 37 30.85 41.38 -59.30
C MET A 37 30.27 41.98 -60.57
N VAL A 38 30.88 43.05 -61.10
CA VAL A 38 30.42 43.65 -62.37
C VAL A 38 30.52 42.65 -63.52
N ARG A 39 31.60 41.85 -63.60
CA ARG A 39 31.71 40.76 -64.59
C ARG A 39 30.66 39.67 -64.39
N LEU A 40 30.36 39.31 -63.14
CA LEU A 40 29.36 38.29 -62.80
C LEU A 40 27.94 38.77 -63.12
N GLU A 41 27.66 40.05 -62.90
CA GLU A 41 26.37 40.68 -63.22
C GLU A 41 26.17 40.80 -64.74
N THR A 42 27.22 41.15 -65.46
CA THR A 42 27.19 41.19 -66.94
C THR A 42 27.01 39.78 -67.52
N GLY A 43 27.75 38.79 -67.00
CA GLY A 43 27.58 37.38 -67.39
C GLY A 43 26.20 36.82 -67.00
N GLY A 44 25.70 37.19 -65.82
CA GLY A 44 24.38 36.81 -65.32
C GLY A 44 23.26 37.36 -66.18
N ASN A 45 23.38 38.59 -66.69
CA ASN A 45 22.38 39.17 -67.60
C ASN A 45 22.38 38.52 -68.99
N VAL A 46 23.55 38.13 -69.52
CA VAL A 46 23.65 37.37 -70.77
C VAL A 46 23.05 35.97 -70.62
N VAL A 47 23.33 35.30 -69.49
CA VAL A 47 22.74 34.00 -69.16
C VAL A 47 21.23 34.10 -68.93
N LYS A 48 20.75 35.13 -68.23
CA LYS A 48 19.32 35.33 -67.97
C LYS A 48 18.52 35.55 -69.26
N ASN A 49 19.07 36.31 -70.21
CA ASN A 49 18.42 36.56 -71.50
C ASN A 49 18.47 35.35 -72.45
N ALA A 50 19.51 34.51 -72.36
CA ALA A 50 19.63 33.29 -73.16
C ALA A 50 18.86 32.09 -72.58
N ILE A 51 18.86 31.93 -71.24
CA ILE A 51 18.23 30.81 -70.53
C ILE A 51 16.76 31.08 -70.20
N GLY A 52 16.31 32.34 -70.09
CA GLY A 52 14.91 32.66 -69.76
C GLY A 52 13.88 31.95 -70.65
N PRO A 53 13.97 32.02 -71.98
CA PRO A 53 13.06 31.31 -72.89
C PRO A 53 13.24 29.78 -72.83
N ILE A 54 14.48 29.30 -72.65
CA ILE A 54 14.79 27.87 -72.59
C ILE A 54 14.27 27.25 -71.29
N TYR A 55 14.38 27.95 -70.16
CA TYR A 55 13.86 27.49 -68.87
C TYR A 55 12.34 27.48 -68.85
N SER A 56 11.68 28.50 -69.42
CA SER A 56 10.22 28.51 -69.58
C SER A 56 9.74 27.36 -70.46
N ASN A 57 10.37 27.14 -71.62
CA ASN A 57 9.98 26.04 -72.52
C ASN A 57 10.33 24.67 -71.95
N THR A 58 11.45 24.52 -71.23
CA THR A 58 11.85 23.29 -70.55
C THR A 58 10.93 22.99 -69.37
N GLN A 59 10.48 24.01 -68.64
CA GLN A 59 9.51 23.86 -67.56
C GLN A 59 8.13 23.49 -68.12
N SER A 60 7.68 24.10 -69.22
CA SER A 60 6.46 23.66 -69.91
C SER A 60 6.60 22.23 -70.45
N LEU A 61 7.75 21.84 -71.02
CA LEU A 61 8.02 20.47 -71.46
C LEU A 61 8.06 19.49 -70.28
N GLN A 62 8.70 19.83 -69.17
CA GLN A 62 8.72 19.00 -67.97
C GLN A 62 7.33 18.87 -67.37
N ILE A 63 6.54 19.94 -67.28
CA ILE A 63 5.15 19.88 -66.82
C ILE A 63 4.32 19.01 -67.76
N THR A 64 4.49 19.16 -69.08
CA THR A 64 3.76 18.37 -70.07
C THR A 64 4.17 16.90 -70.00
N ASN A 65 5.45 16.59 -69.87
CA ASN A 65 5.96 15.23 -69.76
C ASN A 65 5.52 14.58 -68.43
N THR A 66 5.56 15.33 -67.32
CA THR A 66 5.05 14.86 -66.02
C THR A 66 3.55 14.62 -66.08
N ASN A 67 2.80 15.46 -66.80
CA ASN A 67 1.37 15.26 -67.01
C ASN A 67 1.09 14.05 -67.91
N ILE A 68 1.86 13.83 -68.96
CA ILE A 68 1.78 12.65 -69.83
C ILE A 68 2.12 11.38 -69.04
N ASP A 69 3.18 11.40 -68.24
CA ASP A 69 3.55 10.28 -67.37
C ASP A 69 2.45 9.97 -66.36
N ARG A 70 1.85 11.00 -65.74
CA ARG A 70 0.69 10.83 -64.84
C ARG A 70 -0.55 10.29 -65.55
N VAL A 71 -0.79 10.69 -66.80
CA VAL A 71 -1.91 10.18 -67.62
C VAL A 71 -1.65 8.73 -68.04
N ASN A 72 -0.43 8.38 -68.44
CA ASN A 72 -0.06 7.00 -68.75
C ASN A 72 -0.11 6.10 -67.51
N GLU A 73 0.32 6.60 -66.35
CA GLU A 73 0.21 5.90 -65.08
C GLU A 73 -1.26 5.73 -64.66
N ALA A 74 -2.13 6.72 -64.94
CA ALA A 74 -3.57 6.60 -64.75
C ALA A 74 -4.21 5.59 -65.73
N ILE A 75 -3.76 5.53 -66.99
CA ILE A 75 -4.23 4.56 -67.99
C ILE A 75 -3.81 3.13 -67.61
N GLU A 76 -2.57 2.92 -67.16
CA GLU A 76 -2.12 1.61 -66.66
C GLU A 76 -2.87 1.17 -65.40
N ARG A 77 -3.16 2.10 -64.48
CA ARG A 77 -4.03 1.84 -63.32
C ARG A 77 -5.46 1.43 -63.70
N LEU A 78 -5.97 1.93 -64.83
CA LEU A 78 -7.29 1.56 -65.36
C LEU A 78 -7.29 0.20 -66.07
N ARG A 79 -6.16 -0.22 -66.66
CA ARG A 79 -6.06 -1.41 -67.51
C ARG A 79 -5.66 -2.68 -66.75
N GLN A 80 -4.71 -2.60 -65.82
CA GLN A 80 -4.18 -3.77 -65.09
C GLN A 80 -5.24 -4.64 -64.39
N PRO A 81 -6.28 -4.10 -63.72
CA PRO A 81 -7.26 -4.92 -63.02
C PRO A 81 -8.18 -5.74 -63.95
N LEU A 82 -8.37 -5.29 -65.19
CA LEU A 82 -9.23 -5.95 -66.19
C LEU A 82 -8.52 -7.13 -66.88
N ASP A 83 -7.21 -7.05 -67.09
CA ASP A 83 -6.40 -8.12 -67.69
C ASP A 83 -6.12 -9.27 -66.70
N ALA A 84 -6.06 -9.00 -65.39
CA ALA A 84 -5.89 -10.01 -64.33
C ALA A 84 -7.03 -11.04 -64.26
N LYS A 85 -8.24 -10.69 -64.72
CA LYS A 85 -9.42 -11.57 -64.69
C LYS A 85 -9.22 -12.89 -65.44
N ARG A 86 -8.62 -12.85 -66.65
CA ARG A 86 -8.53 -14.03 -67.51
C ARG A 86 -7.51 -15.07 -67.04
N GLY A 87 -6.45 -14.65 -66.35
CA GLY A 87 -5.41 -15.55 -65.84
C GLY A 87 -5.80 -16.24 -64.52
N GLU A 88 -6.41 -15.50 -63.60
CA GLU A 88 -6.73 -16.01 -62.25
C GLU A 88 -8.03 -16.82 -62.19
N GLU A 89 -8.97 -16.59 -63.11
CA GLU A 89 -10.24 -17.34 -63.16
C GLU A 89 -10.03 -18.85 -63.38
N GLY A 90 -9.05 -19.24 -64.19
CA GLY A 90 -8.71 -20.65 -64.41
C GLY A 90 -8.18 -21.34 -63.16
N ILE A 91 -7.36 -20.63 -62.36
CA ILE A 91 -6.75 -21.15 -61.12
C ILE A 91 -7.82 -21.31 -60.03
N ILE A 92 -8.69 -20.31 -59.87
CA ILE A 92 -9.73 -20.32 -58.83
C ILE A 92 -10.81 -21.37 -59.12
N ARG A 93 -11.21 -21.55 -60.38
CA ARG A 93 -12.19 -22.59 -60.75
C ARG A 93 -11.64 -24.01 -60.64
N ALA A 94 -10.34 -24.21 -60.83
CA ALA A 94 -9.70 -25.52 -60.68
C ALA A 94 -9.65 -26.04 -59.23
N GLY A 95 -9.74 -25.14 -58.24
CA GLY A 95 -9.76 -25.47 -56.82
C GLY A 95 -8.38 -25.64 -56.18
N PRO A 96 -8.29 -25.54 -54.84
CA PRO A 96 -7.02 -25.47 -54.11
C PRO A 96 -6.19 -26.76 -54.15
N GLN A 97 -6.83 -27.91 -54.39
CA GLN A 97 -6.15 -29.21 -54.48
C GLN A 97 -5.52 -29.45 -55.86
N SER A 98 -6.15 -28.96 -56.95
CA SER A 98 -5.69 -29.15 -58.33
C SER A 98 -4.68 -28.07 -58.75
N ALA A 99 -4.88 -26.82 -58.31
CA ALA A 99 -3.99 -25.70 -58.62
C ALA A 99 -2.77 -25.58 -57.70
N GLY A 100 -2.75 -26.29 -56.56
CA GLY A 100 -1.73 -26.15 -55.52
C GLY A 100 -2.00 -24.96 -54.59
N LEU A 101 -1.97 -25.22 -53.28
CA LEU A 101 -2.39 -24.26 -52.25
C LEU A 101 -1.66 -22.90 -52.32
N PRO A 102 -0.31 -22.80 -52.46
CA PRO A 102 0.36 -21.50 -52.53
C PRO A 102 -0.02 -20.68 -53.77
N GLN A 103 -0.23 -21.35 -54.90
CA GLN A 103 -0.63 -20.70 -56.16
C GLN A 103 -2.08 -20.23 -56.08
N TYR A 104 -2.95 -21.04 -55.49
CA TYR A 104 -4.35 -20.72 -55.25
C TYR A 104 -4.55 -19.54 -54.28
N LEU A 105 -3.83 -19.53 -53.15
CA LEU A 105 -3.86 -18.40 -52.20
C LEU A 105 -3.32 -17.11 -52.82
N SER A 106 -2.27 -17.20 -53.64
CA SER A 106 -1.71 -16.05 -54.35
C SER A 106 -2.69 -15.50 -55.40
N ALA A 107 -3.40 -16.38 -56.11
CA ALA A 107 -4.44 -16.00 -57.07
C ALA A 107 -5.58 -15.23 -56.40
N LEU A 108 -6.06 -15.71 -55.24
CA LEU A 108 -7.09 -15.02 -54.47
C LEU A 108 -6.65 -13.64 -53.97
N ARG A 109 -5.41 -13.50 -53.47
CA ARG A 109 -4.87 -12.20 -53.06
C ARG A 109 -4.73 -11.22 -54.23
N ARG A 110 -4.38 -11.70 -55.43
CA ARG A 110 -4.31 -10.86 -56.63
C ARG A 110 -5.70 -10.39 -57.07
N VAL A 111 -6.71 -11.25 -57.01
CA VAL A 111 -8.12 -10.89 -57.28
C VAL A 111 -8.65 -9.90 -56.25
N GLU A 112 -8.33 -10.09 -54.97
CA GLU A 112 -8.63 -9.14 -53.88
C GLU A 112 -8.00 -7.76 -54.14
N LYS A 113 -6.71 -7.71 -54.44
CA LYS A 113 -6.02 -6.44 -54.73
C LYS A 113 -6.64 -5.73 -55.93
N ALA A 114 -6.93 -6.46 -57.00
CA ALA A 114 -7.61 -5.92 -58.18
C ALA A 114 -9.00 -5.36 -57.84
N LEU A 115 -9.75 -6.00 -56.93
CA LEU A 115 -11.06 -5.54 -56.48
C LEU A 115 -10.96 -4.27 -55.62
N VAL A 116 -9.97 -4.16 -54.74
CA VAL A 116 -9.69 -2.93 -53.95
C VAL A 116 -9.32 -1.77 -54.87
N ASP A 117 -8.39 -2.02 -55.80
CA ASP A 117 -7.94 -1.01 -56.75
C ASP A 117 -9.12 -0.52 -57.61
N LEU A 118 -9.98 -1.43 -58.11
CA LEU A 118 -11.18 -1.07 -58.86
C LEU A 118 -12.22 -0.30 -58.03
N ASN A 119 -12.49 -0.71 -56.79
CA ASN A 119 -13.42 0.00 -55.89
C ASN A 119 -12.93 1.41 -55.54
N SER A 120 -11.62 1.63 -55.44
CA SER A 120 -11.04 2.96 -55.17
C SER A 120 -11.27 3.96 -56.32
N THR A 121 -11.44 3.47 -57.54
CA THR A 121 -11.63 4.33 -58.72
C THR A 121 -13.03 4.95 -58.83
N ASN A 122 -14.03 4.38 -58.13
CA ASN A 122 -15.40 4.90 -58.01
C ASN A 122 -16.09 5.25 -59.35
N MET A 123 -15.78 4.52 -60.43
CA MET A 123 -16.34 4.73 -61.77
C MET A 123 -17.44 3.72 -62.11
N ARG A 124 -18.54 4.23 -62.66
CA ARG A 124 -19.71 3.44 -63.09
C ARG A 124 -19.38 2.41 -64.19
N SER A 125 -18.37 2.67 -65.02
CA SER A 125 -17.90 1.72 -66.06
C SER A 125 -17.32 0.42 -65.48
N ASN A 126 -16.90 0.42 -64.21
CA ASN A 126 -16.25 -0.70 -63.56
C ASN A 126 -17.21 -1.62 -62.79
N GLU A 127 -18.50 -1.25 -62.68
CA GLU A 127 -19.51 -2.00 -61.92
C GLU A 127 -19.61 -3.47 -62.35
N LYS A 128 -19.54 -3.75 -63.66
CA LYS A 128 -19.58 -5.12 -64.19
C LYS A 128 -18.34 -5.94 -63.81
N ALA A 129 -17.16 -5.34 -63.88
CA ALA A 129 -15.90 -6.00 -63.51
C ALA A 129 -15.82 -6.25 -62.00
N ILE A 130 -16.30 -5.31 -61.19
CA ILE A 130 -16.43 -5.44 -59.73
C ILE A 130 -17.37 -6.61 -59.39
N SER A 131 -18.54 -6.71 -60.05
CA SER A 131 -19.48 -7.81 -59.86
C SER A 131 -18.87 -9.18 -60.21
N ASP A 132 -18.16 -9.28 -61.33
CA ASP A 132 -17.54 -10.53 -61.78
C ASP A 132 -16.42 -10.99 -60.85
N LEU A 133 -15.52 -10.08 -60.42
CA LEU A 133 -14.44 -10.39 -59.48
C LEU A 133 -14.98 -10.73 -58.09
N THR A 134 -16.05 -10.07 -57.64
CA THR A 134 -16.73 -10.39 -56.37
C THR A 134 -17.33 -11.80 -56.41
N SER A 135 -17.92 -12.21 -57.54
CA SER A 135 -18.43 -13.57 -57.73
C SER A 135 -17.31 -14.61 -57.70
N LEU A 136 -16.18 -14.33 -58.36
CA LEU A 136 -15.01 -15.21 -58.39
C LEU A 136 -14.38 -15.37 -56.99
N LEU A 137 -14.27 -14.27 -56.24
CA LEU A 137 -13.80 -14.24 -54.85
C LEU A 137 -14.72 -15.06 -53.94
N SER A 138 -16.04 -14.99 -54.14
CA SER A 138 -17.02 -15.79 -53.40
C SER A 138 -16.86 -17.29 -53.67
N ILE A 139 -16.65 -17.70 -54.93
CA ILE A 139 -16.41 -19.12 -55.27
C ILE A 139 -15.15 -19.63 -54.58
N GLY A 140 -14.06 -18.85 -54.65
CA GLY A 140 -12.81 -19.27 -54.02
C GLY A 140 -12.84 -19.26 -52.50
N SER A 141 -13.61 -18.35 -51.89
CA SER A 141 -13.87 -18.34 -50.45
C SER A 141 -14.57 -19.63 -50.01
N THR A 142 -15.63 -20.05 -50.70
CA THR A 142 -16.36 -21.29 -50.37
C THR A 142 -15.45 -22.52 -50.46
N GLN A 143 -14.64 -22.63 -51.51
CA GLN A 143 -13.68 -23.74 -51.67
C GLN A 143 -12.61 -23.78 -50.57
N LEU A 144 -12.13 -22.62 -50.09
CA LEU A 144 -11.23 -22.55 -48.94
C LEU A 144 -11.93 -22.91 -47.62
N GLN A 145 -13.19 -22.51 -47.44
CA GLN A 145 -13.98 -22.88 -46.27
C GLN A 145 -14.20 -24.40 -46.20
N ASP A 146 -14.49 -25.06 -47.32
CA ASP A 146 -14.64 -26.52 -47.40
C ASP A 146 -13.32 -27.24 -47.11
N LEU A 147 -12.20 -26.74 -47.63
CA LEU A 147 -10.87 -27.26 -47.34
C LEU A 147 -10.52 -27.14 -45.84
N LEU A 148 -10.83 -26.00 -45.23
CA LEU A 148 -10.63 -25.75 -43.80
C LEU A 148 -11.46 -26.72 -42.95
N ARG A 149 -12.75 -26.92 -43.28
CA ARG A 149 -13.62 -27.90 -42.62
C ARG A 149 -13.05 -29.32 -42.74
N GLY A 150 -12.61 -29.71 -43.93
CA GLY A 150 -12.03 -31.04 -44.18
C GLY A 150 -10.77 -31.31 -43.38
N LYS A 151 -9.86 -30.32 -43.29
CA LYS A 151 -8.61 -30.43 -42.52
C LYS A 151 -8.83 -30.47 -41.01
N LEU A 152 -9.68 -29.59 -40.47
CA LEU A 152 -9.97 -29.56 -39.04
C LEU A 152 -10.68 -30.82 -38.54
N SER A 153 -11.57 -31.41 -39.36
CA SER A 153 -12.33 -32.61 -39.01
C SER A 153 -11.43 -33.84 -38.77
N GLN A 154 -10.23 -33.88 -39.35
CA GLN A 154 -9.27 -34.98 -39.16
C GLN A 154 -8.71 -35.04 -37.72
N TYR A 155 -8.81 -33.95 -36.96
CA TYR A 155 -8.25 -33.83 -35.61
C TYR A 155 -9.32 -33.86 -34.51
N VAL A 156 -10.53 -34.34 -34.82
CA VAL A 156 -11.66 -34.47 -33.88
C VAL A 156 -11.83 -35.95 -33.48
N GLY A 157 -10.97 -36.43 -32.58
CA GLY A 157 -11.03 -37.79 -32.03
C GLY A 157 -11.54 -37.83 -30.58
N PRO A 158 -12.19 -38.90 -30.09
CA PRO A 158 -12.54 -39.00 -28.68
C PRO A 158 -11.27 -39.06 -27.81
N VAL A 159 -11.24 -38.24 -26.77
CA VAL A 159 -10.16 -38.15 -25.79
C VAL A 159 -10.75 -38.39 -24.41
N GLU A 160 -10.14 -39.29 -23.64
CA GLU A 160 -10.49 -39.49 -22.23
C GLU A 160 -9.68 -38.54 -21.35
N PRO A 161 -10.22 -37.42 -20.85
CA PRO A 161 -9.40 -36.37 -20.22
C PRO A 161 -8.74 -36.85 -18.91
N LEU A 162 -9.38 -37.79 -18.21
CA LEU A 162 -8.85 -38.35 -16.96
C LEU A 162 -7.51 -39.07 -17.17
N HIS A 163 -7.31 -39.72 -18.32
CA HIS A 163 -6.04 -40.38 -18.66
C HIS A 163 -4.88 -39.38 -18.72
N TYR A 164 -5.13 -38.21 -19.31
CA TYR A 164 -4.12 -37.17 -19.48
C TYR A 164 -3.83 -36.46 -18.16
N LEU A 165 -4.86 -36.19 -17.36
CA LEU A 165 -4.70 -35.60 -16.04
C LEU A 165 -3.92 -36.51 -15.08
N THR A 166 -4.26 -37.80 -15.02
CA THR A 166 -3.62 -38.75 -14.09
C THR A 166 -2.17 -39.08 -14.44
N LYS A 167 -1.82 -39.00 -15.73
CA LYS A 167 -0.45 -39.24 -16.22
C LYS A 167 0.34 -37.96 -16.48
N GLU A 168 -0.23 -36.79 -16.20
CA GLU A 168 0.36 -35.47 -16.47
C GLU A 168 0.85 -35.31 -17.93
N LEU A 169 0.09 -35.86 -18.87
CA LEU A 169 0.41 -35.80 -20.30
C LEU A 169 -0.18 -34.53 -20.96
N PRO A 170 0.50 -33.93 -21.95
CA PRO A 170 -0.05 -32.81 -22.70
C PRO A 170 -1.30 -33.23 -23.47
N PHE A 171 -2.32 -32.37 -23.47
CA PHE A 171 -3.56 -32.64 -24.20
C PHE A 171 -3.31 -32.65 -25.72
N PRO A 172 -4.08 -33.44 -26.50
CA PRO A 172 -3.85 -33.56 -27.93
C PRO A 172 -3.94 -32.22 -28.68
N SER A 173 -2.90 -31.91 -29.44
CA SER A 173 -2.77 -30.70 -30.26
C SER A 173 -2.61 -31.04 -31.75
N ILE A 174 -2.79 -30.06 -32.63
CA ILE A 174 -2.62 -30.24 -34.08
C ILE A 174 -1.12 -30.18 -34.43
N PRO A 175 -0.59 -31.12 -35.25
CA PRO A 175 0.81 -31.11 -35.67
C PRO A 175 1.23 -29.79 -36.31
N GLN A 176 2.48 -29.37 -36.06
CA GLN A 176 2.99 -28.07 -36.49
C GLN A 176 3.03 -27.90 -38.01
N GLU A 177 3.22 -28.98 -38.76
CA GLU A 177 3.18 -29.00 -40.23
C GLU A 177 1.80 -28.62 -40.77
N GLU A 178 0.73 -29.06 -40.11
CA GLU A 178 -0.65 -28.76 -40.51
C GLU A 178 -1.08 -27.37 -40.04
N LEU A 179 -0.56 -26.90 -38.90
CA LEU A 179 -0.74 -25.50 -38.48
C LEU A 179 -0.13 -24.51 -39.47
N ALA A 180 1.02 -24.84 -40.07
CA ALA A 180 1.65 -24.02 -41.10
C ALA A 180 0.81 -23.92 -42.39
N ILE A 181 -0.07 -24.89 -42.64
CA ILE A 181 -1.02 -24.91 -43.75
C ILE A 181 -2.28 -24.12 -43.40
N LEU A 182 -2.80 -24.28 -42.18
CA LEU A 182 -4.03 -23.65 -41.72
C LEU A 182 -3.92 -22.12 -41.57
N GLY A 183 -2.78 -21.61 -41.08
CA GLY A 183 -2.57 -20.16 -40.89
C GLY A 183 -2.78 -19.33 -42.17
N PRO A 184 -2.11 -19.64 -43.29
CA PRO A 184 -2.32 -18.95 -44.57
C PRO A 184 -3.75 -19.04 -45.11
N ILE A 185 -4.46 -20.15 -44.89
CA ILE A 185 -5.87 -20.32 -45.28
C ILE A 185 -6.75 -19.36 -44.48
N CYS A 186 -6.61 -19.34 -43.15
CA CYS A 186 -7.39 -18.46 -42.27
C CYS A 186 -7.13 -16.98 -42.54
N SER A 187 -5.87 -16.59 -42.75
CA SER A 187 -5.51 -15.20 -43.11
C SER A 187 -6.11 -14.75 -44.45
N THR A 188 -6.17 -15.64 -45.44
CA THR A 188 -6.73 -15.32 -46.76
C THR A 188 -8.26 -15.25 -46.68
N LEU A 189 -8.92 -16.15 -45.93
CA LEU A 189 -10.36 -16.09 -45.69
C LEU A 189 -10.79 -14.81 -44.97
N ASP A 190 -9.98 -14.33 -44.04
CA ASP A 190 -10.22 -13.07 -43.33
C ASP A 190 -10.14 -11.85 -44.27
N SER A 191 -9.08 -11.78 -45.07
CA SER A 191 -8.86 -10.68 -46.04
C SER A 191 -10.02 -10.63 -47.06
N VAL A 192 -10.42 -11.80 -47.56
CA VAL A 192 -11.57 -11.97 -48.47
C VAL A 192 -12.91 -11.57 -47.83
N ALA A 193 -13.12 -11.86 -46.54
CA ALA A 193 -14.36 -11.51 -45.85
C ALA A 193 -14.54 -9.98 -45.69
N ALA A 194 -13.46 -9.20 -45.62
CA ALA A 194 -13.51 -7.74 -45.49
C ALA A 194 -14.06 -7.02 -46.75
N LEU A 195 -14.03 -7.69 -47.90
CA LEU A 195 -14.40 -7.15 -49.22
C LEU A 195 -15.70 -7.73 -49.79
N GLY A 196 -16.27 -8.77 -49.16
CA GLY A 196 -17.47 -9.45 -49.62
C GLY A 196 -18.78 -8.64 -49.41
N PRO A 197 -19.87 -9.03 -50.09
CA PRO A 197 -21.19 -8.39 -49.96
C PRO A 197 -21.83 -8.53 -48.57
N GLN A 198 -21.31 -9.41 -47.70
CA GLN A 198 -21.73 -9.56 -46.31
C GLN A 198 -20.98 -8.61 -45.37
N ARG A 199 -20.85 -7.35 -45.75
CA ARG A 199 -20.42 -6.29 -44.83
C ARG A 199 -21.53 -6.05 -43.80
N GLY A 200 -21.45 -6.75 -42.67
CA GLY A 200 -22.28 -6.47 -41.50
C GLY A 200 -23.06 -7.66 -40.92
N GLU A 201 -23.12 -8.81 -41.60
CA GLU A 201 -23.85 -9.97 -41.10
C GLU A 201 -22.93 -11.17 -40.82
N GLY A 202 -22.37 -11.20 -39.60
CA GLY A 202 -21.65 -12.36 -39.07
C GLY A 202 -20.13 -12.30 -39.28
N GLY A 203 -19.37 -12.42 -38.18
CA GLY A 203 -17.92 -12.27 -38.14
C GLY A 203 -17.11 -13.25 -39.01
N ASN A 204 -15.78 -13.16 -38.92
CA ASN A 204 -14.82 -13.91 -39.73
C ASN A 204 -15.23 -15.40 -39.95
N PRO A 205 -15.49 -15.84 -41.21
CA PRO A 205 -15.90 -17.20 -41.52
C PRO A 205 -14.93 -18.28 -41.05
N ALA A 206 -13.62 -18.01 -41.05
CA ALA A 206 -12.62 -18.95 -40.56
C ALA A 206 -12.74 -19.16 -39.03
N VAL A 207 -13.02 -18.09 -38.29
CA VAL A 207 -13.28 -18.17 -36.83
C VAL A 207 -14.54 -18.99 -36.55
N ARG A 208 -15.62 -18.76 -37.30
CA ARG A 208 -16.88 -19.50 -37.15
C ARG A 208 -16.68 -21.00 -37.41
N ILE A 209 -16.04 -21.35 -38.51
CA ILE A 209 -15.78 -22.76 -38.88
C ILE A 209 -14.91 -23.45 -37.83
N TYR A 210 -13.85 -22.78 -37.37
CA TYR A 210 -12.97 -23.32 -36.34
C TYR A 210 -13.75 -23.57 -35.05
N ALA A 211 -14.52 -22.58 -34.58
CA ALA A 211 -15.31 -22.68 -33.36
C ALA A 211 -16.41 -23.76 -33.45
N GLU A 212 -17.07 -23.92 -34.59
CA GLU A 212 -18.07 -24.99 -34.81
C GLU A 212 -17.45 -26.39 -34.64
N ILE A 213 -16.30 -26.64 -35.25
CA ILE A 213 -15.66 -27.98 -35.24
C ILE A 213 -14.93 -28.24 -33.93
N ARG A 214 -14.03 -27.34 -33.54
CA ARG A 214 -13.18 -27.51 -32.34
C ARG A 214 -13.96 -27.25 -31.05
N GLY A 215 -14.91 -26.33 -31.05
CA GLY A 215 -15.79 -26.11 -29.89
C GLY A 215 -16.70 -27.31 -29.62
N GLY A 216 -17.20 -27.96 -30.68
CA GLY A 216 -17.92 -29.24 -30.58
C GLY A 216 -17.05 -30.34 -29.97
N TYR A 217 -15.81 -30.48 -30.46
CA TYR A 217 -14.81 -31.42 -29.94
C TYR A 217 -14.52 -31.22 -28.45
N VAL A 218 -14.27 -29.99 -27.99
CA VAL A 218 -13.99 -29.72 -26.57
C VAL A 218 -15.22 -30.08 -25.72
N THR A 219 -16.42 -29.69 -26.18
CA THR A 219 -17.67 -29.96 -25.44
C THR A 219 -17.93 -31.46 -25.30
N SER A 220 -17.81 -32.24 -26.39
CA SER A 220 -18.10 -33.68 -26.38
C SER A 220 -17.18 -34.47 -25.44
N ASN A 221 -15.90 -34.08 -25.34
CA ASN A 221 -14.92 -34.77 -24.50
C ASN A 221 -15.05 -34.44 -23.00
N LEU A 222 -15.76 -33.36 -22.66
CA LEU A 222 -15.99 -32.92 -21.28
C LEU A 222 -17.31 -33.42 -20.68
N GLN A 223 -18.24 -33.90 -21.50
CA GLN A 223 -19.61 -34.29 -21.08
C GLN A 223 -19.63 -35.38 -19.98
N ASN A 224 -18.70 -36.34 -20.03
CA ASN A 224 -18.59 -37.41 -19.05
C ASN A 224 -18.20 -36.86 -17.66
N LEU A 225 -17.31 -35.86 -17.62
CA LEU A 225 -16.87 -35.22 -16.37
C LEU A 225 -17.96 -34.31 -15.79
N ALA A 226 -18.74 -33.65 -16.63
CA ALA A 226 -19.94 -32.92 -16.20
C ALA A 226 -20.92 -33.86 -15.48
N THR A 227 -21.21 -35.01 -16.09
CA THR A 227 -22.11 -36.03 -15.52
C THR A 227 -21.56 -36.64 -14.22
N ALA A 228 -20.25 -36.93 -14.16
CA ALA A 228 -19.59 -37.44 -12.96
C ALA A 228 -19.63 -36.44 -11.80
N SER A 229 -19.45 -35.14 -12.08
CA SER A 229 -19.52 -34.07 -11.09
C SER A 229 -20.91 -33.99 -10.43
N LEU A 230 -21.98 -34.24 -11.20
CA LEU A 230 -23.36 -34.25 -10.68
C LEU A 230 -23.69 -35.53 -9.89
N ASN A 231 -23.19 -36.68 -10.33
CA ASN A 231 -23.47 -37.94 -9.65
C ASN A 231 -22.75 -38.07 -8.30
N THR A 232 -21.55 -37.48 -8.18
CA THR A 232 -20.78 -37.46 -6.92
C THR A 232 -21.42 -36.62 -5.81
N VAL A 233 -22.38 -35.74 -6.14
CA VAL A 233 -23.13 -34.95 -5.16
C VAL A 233 -24.28 -35.73 -4.51
N LYS A 234 -24.82 -36.76 -5.17
CA LYS A 234 -25.99 -37.52 -4.67
C LYS A 234 -25.60 -38.43 -3.49
N ARG A 235 -25.41 -37.84 -2.30
CA ARG A 235 -25.11 -38.55 -1.05
C ARG A 235 -26.39 -38.93 -0.31
N ARG A 236 -26.32 -39.94 0.56
CA ARG A 236 -27.41 -40.31 1.47
C ARG A 236 -27.43 -39.36 2.67
N ALA A 237 -28.59 -39.03 3.23
CA ALA A 237 -28.73 -38.07 4.34
C ALA A 237 -27.91 -38.39 5.62
N THR A 238 -27.32 -39.58 5.73
CA THR A 238 -26.56 -40.07 6.89
C THR A 238 -25.04 -39.80 6.84
N ASP A 239 -24.55 -39.15 5.78
CA ASP A 239 -23.13 -39.10 5.41
C ASP A 239 -22.29 -37.99 6.08
N GLY A 240 -22.91 -37.18 6.96
CA GLY A 240 -22.27 -36.04 7.63
C GLY A 240 -22.02 -34.84 6.71
N PRO A 241 -21.34 -33.78 7.19
CA PRO A 241 -21.03 -32.60 6.39
C PRO A 241 -20.11 -32.94 5.20
N TYR A 242 -20.19 -32.13 4.14
CA TYR A 242 -19.36 -32.28 2.97
C TYR A 242 -17.86 -32.24 3.32
N LYS A 243 -17.08 -33.13 2.70
CA LYS A 243 -15.62 -33.20 2.86
C LYS A 243 -14.95 -32.74 1.58
N GLN A 244 -13.90 -31.93 1.74
CA GLN A 244 -13.16 -31.35 0.64
C GLN A 244 -12.66 -32.42 -0.34
N GLY A 245 -12.74 -32.15 -1.65
CA GLY A 245 -12.20 -33.00 -2.71
C GLY A 245 -13.00 -34.26 -3.02
N THR A 246 -14.20 -34.41 -2.44
CA THR A 246 -15.08 -35.55 -2.72
C THR A 246 -15.91 -35.38 -4.00
N ASN A 247 -15.96 -34.16 -4.55
CA ASN A 247 -16.74 -33.87 -5.76
C ASN A 247 -15.87 -33.86 -7.03
N GLY A 248 -16.44 -34.33 -8.15
CA GLY A 248 -15.75 -34.37 -9.45
C GLY A 248 -15.48 -33.01 -10.12
N ILE A 249 -16.02 -31.91 -9.61
CA ILE A 249 -15.90 -30.57 -10.22
C ILE A 249 -14.45 -30.09 -10.35
N GLY A 250 -13.56 -30.47 -9.43
CA GLY A 250 -12.13 -30.15 -9.53
C GLY A 250 -11.47 -30.77 -10.74
N ILE A 251 -11.76 -32.05 -11.01
CA ILE A 251 -11.25 -32.79 -12.18
C ILE A 251 -11.84 -32.19 -13.46
N TYR A 252 -13.13 -31.87 -13.47
CA TYR A 252 -13.78 -31.23 -14.62
C TYR A 252 -13.14 -29.86 -14.93
N SER A 253 -12.90 -29.04 -13.91
CA SER A 253 -12.28 -27.72 -14.05
C SER A 253 -10.85 -27.82 -14.60
N ASN A 254 -10.05 -28.76 -14.08
CA ASN A 254 -8.68 -28.99 -14.57
C ASN A 254 -8.66 -29.49 -16.03
N ALA A 255 -9.58 -30.39 -16.41
CA ALA A 255 -9.72 -30.82 -17.80
C ALA A 255 -10.09 -29.65 -18.73
N LEU A 256 -11.06 -28.82 -18.32
CA LEU A 256 -11.47 -27.64 -19.08
C LEU A 256 -10.33 -26.64 -19.25
N GLU A 257 -9.56 -26.36 -18.19
CA GLU A 257 -8.38 -25.50 -18.23
C GLU A 257 -7.34 -25.98 -19.26
N ASN A 258 -7.02 -27.27 -19.26
CA ASN A 258 -6.04 -27.84 -20.19
C ASN A 258 -6.53 -27.83 -21.64
N PHE A 259 -7.82 -28.09 -21.90
CA PHE A 259 -8.39 -27.91 -23.24
C PHE A 259 -8.32 -26.46 -23.72
N ILE A 260 -8.60 -25.49 -22.83
CA ILE A 260 -8.47 -24.06 -23.16
C ILE A 260 -7.02 -23.72 -23.52
N TYR A 261 -6.04 -24.25 -22.78
CA TYR A 261 -4.62 -24.03 -23.08
C TYR A 261 -4.18 -24.64 -24.41
N ALA A 262 -4.60 -25.88 -24.70
CA ALA A 262 -4.30 -26.53 -25.97
C ALA A 262 -4.90 -25.74 -27.15
N GLU A 263 -6.16 -25.32 -27.05
CA GLU A 263 -6.81 -24.51 -28.09
C GLU A 263 -6.19 -23.13 -28.24
N HIS A 264 -5.81 -22.50 -27.12
CA HIS A 264 -5.14 -21.21 -27.16
C HIS A 264 -3.80 -21.28 -27.91
N GLU A 265 -2.98 -22.31 -27.68
CA GLU A 265 -1.72 -22.49 -28.40
C GLU A 265 -1.93 -22.72 -29.90
N ILE A 266 -2.95 -23.48 -30.28
CA ILE A 266 -3.33 -23.69 -31.69
C ILE A 266 -3.76 -22.36 -32.33
N LEU A 267 -4.70 -21.65 -31.69
CA LEU A 267 -5.23 -20.39 -32.21
C LEU A 267 -4.17 -19.31 -32.33
N SER A 268 -3.17 -19.29 -31.43
CA SER A 268 -2.04 -18.35 -31.46
C SER A 268 -1.17 -18.49 -32.70
N ARG A 269 -1.18 -19.66 -33.35
CA ARG A 269 -0.40 -19.96 -34.56
C ARG A 269 -1.22 -19.75 -35.83
N ILE A 270 -2.55 -19.73 -35.74
CA ILE A 270 -3.47 -19.62 -36.88
C ILE A 270 -3.98 -18.19 -37.06
N PHE A 271 -4.30 -17.49 -35.96
CA PHE A 271 -4.87 -16.14 -35.97
C PHE A 271 -3.91 -15.11 -35.34
N THR A 272 -3.98 -13.87 -35.82
CA THR A 272 -3.13 -12.76 -35.35
C THR A 272 -3.98 -11.59 -34.82
N GLY A 273 -3.43 -10.79 -33.90
CA GLY A 273 -4.10 -9.61 -33.36
C GLY A 273 -5.38 -9.91 -32.55
N GLU A 274 -6.35 -9.00 -32.64
CA GLU A 274 -7.62 -9.01 -31.89
C GLU A 274 -8.51 -10.24 -32.17
N GLN A 275 -8.33 -10.87 -33.34
CA GLN A 275 -9.09 -12.05 -33.75
C GLN A 275 -8.79 -13.30 -32.92
N ARG A 276 -7.59 -13.39 -32.32
CA ARG A 276 -7.21 -14.51 -31.44
C ARG A 276 -8.14 -14.61 -30.24
N GLY A 277 -8.49 -13.47 -29.63
CA GLY A 277 -9.41 -13.41 -28.49
C GLY A 277 -10.82 -13.84 -28.88
N LEU A 278 -11.35 -13.27 -29.97
CA LEU A 278 -12.67 -13.61 -30.50
C LEU A 278 -12.80 -15.10 -30.87
N ALA A 279 -11.75 -15.68 -31.48
CA ALA A 279 -11.74 -17.08 -31.85
C ALA A 279 -11.70 -18.02 -30.64
N LEU A 280 -10.93 -17.68 -29.61
CA LEU A 280 -10.90 -18.44 -28.38
C LEU A 280 -12.24 -18.39 -27.65
N GLN A 281 -12.84 -17.20 -27.52
CA GLN A 281 -14.17 -17.02 -26.93
C GLN A 281 -15.24 -17.83 -27.66
N ALA A 282 -15.26 -17.77 -29.00
CA ALA A 282 -16.22 -18.53 -29.81
C ALA A 282 -16.04 -20.05 -29.65
N THR A 283 -14.80 -20.53 -29.62
CA THR A 283 -14.47 -21.97 -29.50
C THR A 283 -14.85 -22.53 -28.13
N CYS A 284 -14.58 -21.79 -27.05
CA CYS A 284 -14.85 -22.24 -25.69
C CYS A 284 -16.32 -22.02 -25.25
N ARG A 285 -17.12 -21.25 -25.98
CA ARG A 285 -18.48 -20.83 -25.59
C ARG A 285 -19.40 -22.01 -25.23
N SER A 286 -19.43 -23.04 -26.06
CA SER A 286 -20.29 -24.22 -25.84
C SER A 286 -19.90 -24.97 -24.56
N ALA A 287 -18.60 -25.26 -24.40
CA ALA A 287 -18.07 -25.94 -23.22
C ALA A 287 -18.30 -25.12 -21.93
N LEU A 288 -18.11 -23.80 -21.97
CA LEU A 288 -18.39 -22.90 -20.83
C LEU A 288 -19.88 -22.84 -20.49
N THR A 289 -20.76 -22.95 -21.48
CA THR A 289 -22.22 -22.99 -21.27
C THR A 289 -22.63 -24.27 -20.53
N GLU A 290 -22.09 -25.43 -20.93
CA GLU A 290 -22.34 -26.70 -20.24
C GLU A 290 -21.71 -26.71 -18.83
N TYR A 291 -20.51 -26.17 -18.67
CA TYR A 291 -19.87 -25.98 -17.36
C TYR A 291 -20.73 -25.10 -16.43
N SER A 292 -21.23 -23.97 -16.92
CA SER A 292 -22.15 -23.09 -16.20
C SER A 292 -23.47 -23.79 -15.82
N LYS A 293 -24.00 -24.65 -16.70
CA LYS A 293 -25.16 -25.49 -16.40
C LYS A 293 -24.85 -26.49 -15.27
N THR A 294 -23.72 -27.17 -15.33
CA THR A 294 -23.27 -28.08 -14.25
C THR A 294 -23.17 -27.33 -12.92
N LEU A 295 -22.54 -26.15 -12.90
CA LEU A 295 -22.46 -25.32 -11.68
C LEU A 295 -23.84 -24.91 -11.14
N ARG A 296 -24.80 -24.59 -12.01
CA ARG A 296 -26.18 -24.27 -11.60
C ARG A 296 -26.90 -25.47 -10.97
N GLU A 297 -26.74 -26.66 -11.54
CA GLU A 297 -27.33 -27.89 -10.99
C GLU A 297 -26.69 -28.27 -9.64
N LEU A 298 -25.37 -28.15 -9.52
CA LEU A 298 -24.66 -28.31 -8.23
C LEU A 298 -25.18 -27.30 -7.19
N ASN A 299 -25.35 -26.04 -7.60
CA ASN A 299 -25.90 -24.99 -6.74
C ASN A 299 -27.33 -25.30 -6.26
N GLN A 300 -28.17 -25.88 -7.13
CA GLN A 300 -29.53 -26.28 -6.75
C GLN A 300 -29.50 -27.35 -5.65
N TYR A 301 -28.58 -28.31 -5.73
CA TYR A 301 -28.41 -29.30 -4.67
C TYR A 301 -27.91 -28.68 -3.37
N ILE A 302 -26.92 -27.79 -3.43
CA ILE A 302 -26.39 -27.09 -2.27
C ILE A 302 -27.51 -26.29 -1.58
N ARG A 303 -28.35 -25.60 -2.36
CA ARG A 303 -29.51 -24.86 -1.82
C ARG A 303 -30.50 -25.76 -1.09
N ALA A 304 -30.70 -26.99 -1.55
CA ALA A 304 -31.58 -27.95 -0.90
C ALA A 304 -31.00 -28.46 0.45
N ASN A 305 -29.68 -28.48 0.59
CA ASN A 305 -28.98 -29.02 1.76
C ASN A 305 -27.93 -28.03 2.32
N LEU A 306 -28.36 -26.78 2.56
CA LEU A 306 -27.45 -25.67 2.83
C LEU A 306 -26.53 -25.89 4.05
N MET A 307 -27.02 -26.58 5.09
CA MET A 307 -26.27 -26.78 6.33
C MET A 307 -25.14 -27.81 6.22
N THR A 308 -25.30 -28.83 5.37
CA THR A 308 -24.31 -29.91 5.20
C THR A 308 -23.39 -29.66 4.02
N ASP A 309 -23.91 -29.05 2.95
CA ASP A 309 -23.23 -28.95 1.66
C ASP A 309 -22.81 -27.51 1.30
N CYS A 310 -22.96 -26.53 2.20
CA CYS A 310 -22.40 -25.19 1.98
C CYS A 310 -20.89 -25.21 1.74
N PHE A 311 -20.15 -26.16 2.33
CA PHE A 311 -18.72 -26.33 2.10
C PHE A 311 -18.37 -26.66 0.64
N LEU A 312 -19.25 -27.36 -0.09
CA LEU A 312 -19.09 -27.59 -1.52
C LEU A 312 -19.17 -26.28 -2.31
N ALA A 313 -20.00 -25.32 -1.87
CA ALA A 313 -20.05 -24.00 -2.50
C ALA A 313 -18.73 -23.25 -2.35
N PHE A 314 -18.10 -23.33 -1.16
CA PHE A 314 -16.80 -22.71 -0.93
C PHE A 314 -15.69 -23.36 -1.77
N GLU A 315 -15.69 -24.70 -1.90
CA GLU A 315 -14.75 -25.42 -2.76
C GLU A 315 -14.93 -25.05 -4.25
N ILE A 316 -16.16 -24.99 -4.75
CA ILE A 316 -16.44 -24.57 -6.13
C ILE A 316 -15.91 -23.15 -6.37
N ILE A 317 -16.13 -22.23 -5.41
CA ILE A 317 -15.64 -20.86 -5.52
C ILE A 317 -14.10 -20.83 -5.57
N ASP A 318 -13.42 -21.61 -4.75
CA ASP A 318 -11.96 -21.69 -4.74
C ASP A 318 -11.41 -22.16 -6.08
N ILE A 319 -11.91 -23.32 -6.56
CA ILE A 319 -11.46 -23.97 -7.78
C ILE A 319 -11.71 -23.08 -9.00
N VAL A 320 -12.92 -22.54 -9.15
CA VAL A 320 -13.31 -21.73 -10.32
C VAL A 320 -12.58 -20.40 -10.30
N THR A 321 -12.43 -19.76 -9.14
CA THR A 321 -11.71 -18.48 -9.03
C THR A 321 -10.24 -18.68 -9.37
N ALA A 322 -9.57 -19.67 -8.79
CA ALA A 322 -8.17 -19.96 -9.08
C ALA A 322 -7.94 -20.33 -10.55
N MET A 323 -8.82 -21.16 -11.13
CA MET A 323 -8.79 -21.48 -12.56
C MET A 323 -8.96 -20.23 -13.42
N SER A 324 -9.91 -19.34 -13.08
CA SER A 324 -10.16 -18.12 -13.86
C SER A 324 -8.93 -17.20 -13.93
N TYR A 325 -8.17 -17.06 -12.84
CA TYR A 325 -6.93 -16.29 -12.82
C TYR A 325 -5.81 -16.95 -13.62
N ARG A 326 -5.65 -18.27 -13.53
CA ARG A 326 -4.64 -18.99 -14.33
C ARG A 326 -4.94 -18.89 -15.82
N VAL A 327 -6.21 -19.09 -16.21
CA VAL A 327 -6.65 -18.92 -17.61
C VAL A 327 -6.37 -17.50 -18.09
N ASP A 328 -6.80 -16.48 -17.34
CA ASP A 328 -6.58 -15.06 -17.66
C ASP A 328 -5.08 -14.73 -17.82
N SER A 329 -4.22 -15.25 -16.94
CA SER A 329 -2.78 -15.01 -17.01
C SER A 329 -2.12 -15.56 -18.28
N LYS A 330 -2.65 -16.66 -18.84
CA LYS A 330 -2.10 -17.31 -20.02
C LYS A 330 -2.77 -16.85 -21.30
N THR A 331 -4.08 -16.59 -21.28
CA THR A 331 -4.87 -16.29 -22.48
C THR A 331 -5.22 -14.81 -22.64
N GLY A 332 -5.26 -14.04 -21.55
CA GLY A 332 -5.74 -12.65 -21.50
C GLY A 332 -7.26 -12.48 -21.65
N GLU A 333 -8.01 -13.58 -21.70
CA GLU A 333 -9.43 -13.62 -22.11
C GLU A 333 -10.24 -14.62 -21.25
N LEU A 334 -11.58 -14.64 -21.39
CA LEU A 334 -12.53 -15.60 -20.76
C LEU A 334 -12.83 -15.41 -19.26
N LYS A 335 -12.07 -14.61 -18.52
CA LYS A 335 -12.28 -14.39 -17.07
C LYS A 335 -13.70 -13.95 -16.70
N SER A 336 -14.28 -13.04 -17.48
CA SER A 336 -15.65 -12.55 -17.27
C SER A 336 -16.70 -13.65 -17.30
N LEU A 337 -16.54 -14.63 -18.21
CA LEU A 337 -17.47 -15.76 -18.37
C LEU A 337 -17.42 -16.70 -17.17
N PHE A 338 -16.24 -16.94 -16.60
CA PHE A 338 -16.11 -17.74 -15.38
C PHE A 338 -16.73 -17.04 -14.16
N ILE A 339 -16.53 -15.73 -14.03
CA ILE A 339 -17.14 -14.94 -12.94
C ILE A 339 -18.67 -14.95 -13.06
N GLU A 340 -19.21 -14.83 -14.27
CA GLU A 340 -20.65 -14.90 -14.51
C GLU A 340 -21.22 -16.28 -14.17
N ALA A 341 -20.55 -17.37 -14.58
CA ALA A 341 -20.94 -18.73 -14.26
C ALA A 341 -20.91 -19.03 -12.75
N LEU A 342 -19.99 -18.42 -12.00
CA LEU A 342 -19.84 -18.61 -10.56
C LEU A 342 -20.86 -17.80 -9.73
N ARG A 343 -21.44 -16.73 -10.29
CA ARG A 343 -22.33 -15.80 -9.57
C ARG A 343 -23.44 -16.49 -8.78
N PRO A 344 -24.21 -17.47 -9.33
CA PRO A 344 -25.29 -18.12 -8.58
C PRO A 344 -24.81 -18.91 -7.36
N VAL A 345 -23.63 -19.54 -7.44
CA VAL A 345 -23.01 -20.29 -6.34
C VAL A 345 -22.55 -19.33 -5.26
N ARG A 346 -21.95 -18.21 -5.66
CA ARG A 346 -21.49 -17.16 -4.74
C ARG A 346 -22.64 -16.56 -3.92
N GLU A 347 -23.79 -16.31 -4.54
CA GLU A 347 -24.98 -15.81 -3.81
C GLU A 347 -25.52 -16.84 -2.81
N THR A 348 -25.52 -18.14 -3.16
CA THR A 348 -25.89 -19.20 -2.20
C THR A 348 -24.91 -19.26 -1.03
N ALA A 349 -23.61 -19.16 -1.31
CA ALA A 349 -22.56 -19.16 -0.29
C ALA A 349 -22.60 -17.92 0.62
N LYS A 350 -23.09 -16.78 0.14
CA LYS A 350 -23.39 -15.61 0.98
C LYS A 350 -24.55 -15.90 1.94
N SER A 351 -25.65 -16.44 1.44
CA SER A 351 -26.83 -16.74 2.27
C SER A 351 -26.56 -17.82 3.32
N SER A 352 -25.64 -18.76 3.07
CA SER A 352 -25.32 -19.81 4.03
C SER A 352 -24.68 -19.27 5.31
N LEU A 353 -23.90 -18.18 5.23
CA LEU A 353 -23.24 -17.59 6.41
C LEU A 353 -24.25 -17.07 7.44
N SER A 354 -25.31 -16.40 6.98
CA SER A 354 -26.40 -15.93 7.84
C SER A 354 -27.21 -17.09 8.41
N GLU A 355 -27.52 -18.10 7.61
CA GLU A 355 -28.29 -19.26 8.08
C GLU A 355 -27.51 -20.10 9.11
N LEU A 356 -26.17 -20.17 9.02
CA LEU A 356 -25.34 -20.83 10.04
C LEU A 356 -25.44 -20.16 11.43
N ILE A 357 -25.53 -18.82 11.46
CA ILE A 357 -25.74 -18.05 12.70
C ILE A 357 -27.13 -18.32 13.26
N GLU A 358 -28.17 -18.26 12.42
CA GLU A 358 -29.55 -18.50 12.85
C GLU A 358 -29.79 -19.94 13.30
N GLU A 359 -29.18 -20.92 12.64
CA GLU A 359 -29.25 -22.33 13.04
C GLU A 359 -28.56 -22.54 14.40
N THR A 360 -27.45 -21.87 14.67
CA THR A 360 -26.79 -21.91 16.00
C THR A 360 -27.73 -21.40 17.09
N LYS A 361 -28.48 -20.31 16.83
CA LYS A 361 -29.52 -19.82 17.76
C LYS A 361 -30.66 -20.81 17.91
N ARG A 362 -31.12 -21.42 16.81
CA ARG A 362 -32.22 -22.40 16.79
C ARG A 362 -31.86 -23.65 17.58
N LYS A 363 -30.67 -24.22 17.37
CA LYS A 363 -30.15 -25.38 18.11
C LYS A 363 -29.97 -25.08 19.60
N ALA A 364 -29.41 -23.93 19.96
CA ALA A 364 -29.33 -23.50 21.35
C ALA A 364 -30.74 -23.33 21.97
N GLY A 365 -31.69 -22.85 21.17
CA GLY A 365 -33.08 -22.68 21.54
C GLY A 365 -33.85 -23.99 21.73
N ALA A 366 -33.49 -25.03 20.99
CA ALA A 366 -34.12 -26.35 21.05
C ALA A 366 -33.69 -27.17 22.29
N ILE A 367 -32.69 -26.72 23.04
CA ILE A 367 -32.26 -27.39 24.28
C ILE A 367 -33.35 -27.22 25.34
N THR A 368 -33.98 -28.34 25.70
CA THR A 368 -35.09 -28.43 26.66
C THR A 368 -34.64 -28.73 28.09
N MET A 369 -33.43 -29.27 28.30
CA MET A 369 -32.86 -29.55 29.62
C MET A 369 -31.35 -29.28 29.62
N LEU A 370 -30.85 -28.70 30.72
CA LEU A 370 -29.42 -28.51 30.97
C LEU A 370 -28.93 -29.42 32.10
N PRO A 371 -27.64 -29.83 32.10
CA PRO A 371 -27.06 -30.62 33.18
C PRO A 371 -27.17 -29.91 34.54
N PRO A 372 -27.79 -30.52 35.57
CA PRO A 372 -28.11 -29.84 36.84
C PRO A 372 -26.86 -29.45 37.66
N ASP A 373 -25.72 -30.07 37.37
CA ASP A 373 -24.41 -29.85 37.98
C ASP A 373 -23.58 -28.75 37.28
N GLY A 374 -24.09 -28.17 36.19
CA GLY A 374 -23.40 -27.16 35.39
C GLY A 374 -22.43 -27.74 34.35
N GLY A 375 -22.58 -29.02 33.98
CA GLY A 375 -21.79 -29.63 32.90
C GLY A 375 -22.00 -29.00 31.50
N PRO A 376 -21.05 -29.19 30.56
CA PRO A 376 -21.13 -28.61 29.22
C PRO A 376 -22.17 -29.29 28.31
N VAL A 377 -22.57 -28.62 27.23
CA VAL A 377 -23.51 -29.16 26.23
C VAL A 377 -22.81 -29.57 24.92
N PRO A 378 -23.28 -30.62 24.22
CA PRO A 378 -22.68 -31.08 22.96
C PRO A 378 -22.60 -30.01 21.87
N LEU A 379 -23.57 -29.07 21.84
CA LEU A 379 -23.64 -27.98 20.88
C LEU A 379 -22.33 -27.16 20.80
N VAL A 380 -21.62 -26.99 21.93
CA VAL A 380 -20.35 -26.24 21.95
C VAL A 380 -19.31 -26.90 21.05
N HIS A 381 -19.18 -28.23 21.13
CA HIS A 381 -18.22 -28.97 20.30
C HIS A 381 -18.64 -28.97 18.82
N GLU A 382 -19.95 -29.05 18.54
CA GLU A 382 -20.48 -29.02 17.18
C GLU A 382 -20.17 -27.69 16.47
N VAL A 383 -20.44 -26.56 17.13
CA VAL A 383 -20.16 -25.21 16.59
C VAL A 383 -18.66 -24.99 16.45
N MET A 384 -17.84 -25.36 17.44
CA MET A 384 -16.39 -25.20 17.35
C MET A 384 -15.77 -26.07 16.23
N ASN A 385 -16.25 -27.29 16.02
CA ASN A 385 -15.80 -28.14 14.89
C ASN A 385 -16.24 -27.58 13.53
N SER A 386 -17.43 -26.98 13.45
CA SER A 386 -17.89 -26.27 12.26
C SER A 386 -16.98 -25.08 11.93
N LEU A 387 -16.60 -24.28 12.95
CA LEU A 387 -15.65 -23.16 12.80
C LEU A 387 -14.26 -23.63 12.35
N ILE A 388 -13.75 -24.73 12.91
CA ILE A 388 -12.49 -25.35 12.45
C ILE A 388 -12.58 -25.72 10.98
N THR A 389 -13.67 -26.36 10.55
CA THR A 389 -13.88 -26.75 9.15
C THR A 389 -13.94 -25.52 8.23
N LEU A 390 -14.59 -24.44 8.67
CA LEU A 390 -14.64 -23.18 7.93
C LEU A 390 -13.26 -22.55 7.73
N THR A 391 -12.35 -22.64 8.71
CA THR A 391 -10.99 -22.08 8.55
C THR A 391 -10.19 -22.70 7.41
N ALA A 392 -10.49 -23.94 7.02
CA ALA A 392 -9.88 -24.59 5.86
C ALA A 392 -10.24 -23.91 4.52
N TYR A 393 -11.35 -23.17 4.48
CA TYR A 393 -11.86 -22.45 3.31
C TYR A 393 -11.62 -20.93 3.40
N SER A 394 -10.52 -20.52 4.03
CA SER A 394 -10.22 -19.10 4.32
C SER A 394 -10.21 -18.20 3.08
N GLY A 395 -9.67 -18.64 1.94
CA GLY A 395 -9.63 -17.86 0.68
C GLY A 395 -11.01 -17.51 0.11
N PRO A 396 -11.88 -18.51 -0.16
CA PRO A 396 -13.26 -18.25 -0.58
C PRO A 396 -14.06 -17.43 0.42
N LEU A 397 -13.92 -17.71 1.72
CA LEU A 397 -14.65 -16.99 2.77
C LEU A 397 -14.24 -15.52 2.84
N ALA A 398 -12.94 -15.22 2.77
CA ALA A 398 -12.40 -13.87 2.65
C ALA A 398 -13.06 -13.09 1.50
N SER A 399 -13.13 -13.73 0.32
CA SER A 399 -13.73 -13.15 -0.88
C SER A 399 -15.26 -12.93 -0.77
N ILE A 400 -15.96 -13.80 -0.04
CA ILE A 400 -17.41 -13.68 0.19
C ILE A 400 -17.71 -12.60 1.23
N LEU A 401 -16.99 -12.61 2.35
CA LEU A 401 -17.16 -11.65 3.45
C LEU A 401 -16.84 -10.23 3.02
N THR A 402 -15.79 -10.05 2.20
CA THR A 402 -15.47 -8.74 1.59
C THR A 402 -16.62 -8.23 0.72
N SER A 403 -17.30 -9.13 -0.01
CA SER A 403 -18.46 -8.76 -0.83
C SER A 403 -19.73 -8.49 -0.01
N LEU A 404 -19.86 -9.07 1.18
CA LEU A 404 -20.98 -8.81 2.09
C LEU A 404 -20.78 -7.51 2.86
N GLY A 405 -19.54 -7.17 3.22
CA GLY A 405 -19.22 -6.10 4.14
C GLY A 405 -19.32 -6.55 5.60
N ASP A 406 -18.59 -5.87 6.48
CA ASP A 406 -18.49 -6.24 7.90
C ASP A 406 -19.86 -6.20 8.60
N GLY A 407 -20.18 -7.27 9.32
CA GLY A 407 -21.43 -7.40 10.09
C GLY A 407 -22.71 -7.66 9.28
N ASN A 408 -22.68 -7.59 7.95
CA ASN A 408 -23.87 -7.78 7.11
C ASN A 408 -24.35 -9.25 7.05
N TRP A 409 -23.53 -10.21 7.49
CA TRP A 409 -23.93 -11.61 7.70
C TRP A 409 -24.94 -11.79 8.86
N ARG A 410 -25.18 -10.78 9.69
CA ARG A 410 -26.13 -10.83 10.82
C ARG A 410 -27.59 -10.57 10.42
N SER A 411 -27.85 -10.10 9.20
CA SER A 411 -29.18 -9.72 8.72
C SER A 411 -29.61 -10.63 7.57
N THR A 412 -30.83 -11.19 7.67
CA THR A 412 -31.50 -11.89 6.56
C THR A 412 -32.24 -10.94 5.62
N SER A 413 -32.27 -9.64 5.92
CA SER A 413 -32.91 -8.65 5.06
C SER A 413 -31.95 -8.21 3.96
N ASN A 414 -32.37 -8.37 2.70
CA ASN A 414 -31.70 -7.92 1.47
C ASN A 414 -31.55 -6.38 1.36
N VAL A 415 -31.73 -5.65 2.46
CA VAL A 415 -31.54 -4.20 2.50
C VAL A 415 -30.11 -3.96 2.96
N PRO A 416 -29.20 -3.51 2.07
CA PRO A 416 -27.87 -3.10 2.49
C PRO A 416 -28.05 -1.94 3.48
N ASN A 417 -27.63 -2.14 4.73
CA ASN A 417 -27.42 -1.00 5.63
C ASN A 417 -26.35 -0.14 4.99
N PRO A 418 -26.60 1.14 4.70
CA PRO A 418 -25.58 2.03 4.17
C PRO A 418 -24.66 2.40 5.33
N THR A 419 -23.71 1.53 5.65
CA THR A 419 -22.48 2.00 6.29
C THR A 419 -21.70 2.80 5.24
N PRO A 420 -21.09 3.94 5.62
CA PRO A 420 -20.28 4.72 4.69
C PRO A 420 -19.18 3.83 4.10
N LEU A 421 -18.83 4.05 2.83
CA LEU A 421 -17.65 3.47 2.18
C LEU A 421 -16.36 3.95 2.89
N ASP A 422 -16.10 3.38 4.07
CA ASP A 422 -14.82 3.41 4.76
C ASP A 422 -14.09 2.11 4.46
N VAL A 423 -12.76 2.20 4.36
CA VAL A 423 -11.79 1.13 4.09
C VAL A 423 -12.32 -0.26 4.48
N SER A 424 -12.61 -1.08 3.47
CA SER A 424 -13.06 -2.45 3.72
C SER A 424 -11.99 -3.17 4.56
N PRO A 425 -12.33 -3.72 5.74
CA PRO A 425 -11.36 -4.40 6.58
C PRO A 425 -10.66 -5.51 5.79
N ASP A 426 -9.36 -5.71 6.04
CA ASP A 426 -8.62 -6.81 5.42
C ASP A 426 -9.39 -8.13 5.61
N SER A 427 -9.36 -8.99 4.60
CA SER A 427 -10.22 -10.16 4.53
C SER A 427 -10.02 -11.16 5.68
N SER A 428 -8.83 -11.14 6.30
CA SER A 428 -8.51 -11.89 7.52
C SER A 428 -9.24 -11.33 8.74
N THR A 429 -9.44 -10.02 8.80
CA THR A 429 -10.16 -9.31 9.88
C THR A 429 -11.65 -9.59 9.79
N LEU A 430 -12.23 -9.54 8.59
CA LEU A 430 -13.64 -9.91 8.37
C LEU A 430 -13.93 -11.35 8.79
N LEU A 431 -13.01 -12.28 8.47
CA LEU A 431 -13.13 -13.67 8.91
C LEU A 431 -13.03 -13.80 10.44
N SER A 432 -12.13 -13.04 11.08
CA SER A 432 -12.05 -12.96 12.55
C SER A 432 -13.36 -12.47 13.17
N HIS A 433 -13.95 -11.40 12.63
CA HIS A 433 -15.23 -10.86 13.10
C HIS A 433 -16.37 -11.87 12.94
N PHE A 434 -16.47 -12.56 11.80
CA PHE A 434 -17.49 -13.59 11.59
C PHE A 434 -17.33 -14.76 12.59
N ILE A 435 -16.10 -15.25 12.81
CA ILE A 435 -15.83 -16.33 13.78
C ILE A 435 -16.20 -15.87 15.20
N LEU A 436 -15.83 -14.64 15.58
CA LEU A 436 -16.21 -14.06 16.87
C LEU A 436 -17.72 -13.96 17.03
N ASP A 437 -18.43 -13.54 15.99
CA ASP A 437 -19.89 -13.38 16.01
C ASP A 437 -20.60 -14.72 16.18
N MET A 438 -20.11 -15.79 15.56
CA MET A 438 -20.60 -17.16 15.75
C MET A 438 -20.38 -17.63 17.19
N ILE A 439 -19.19 -17.40 17.76
CA ILE A 439 -18.88 -17.74 19.16
C ILE A 439 -19.76 -16.92 20.10
N GLU A 440 -19.86 -15.61 19.91
CA GLU A 440 -20.70 -14.71 20.72
C GLU A 440 -22.17 -15.12 20.66
N THR A 441 -22.70 -15.43 19.46
CA THR A 441 -24.08 -15.89 19.29
C THR A 441 -24.36 -17.16 20.09
N MET A 442 -23.46 -18.15 19.99
CA MET A 442 -23.56 -19.39 20.77
C MET A 442 -23.51 -19.10 22.28
N MET A 443 -22.54 -18.29 22.73
CA MET A 443 -22.33 -17.97 24.14
C MET A 443 -23.54 -17.22 24.74
N VAL A 444 -24.07 -16.22 24.04
CA VAL A 444 -25.25 -15.44 24.48
C VAL A 444 -26.50 -16.31 24.51
N ALA A 445 -26.70 -17.18 23.51
CA ALA A 445 -27.85 -18.08 23.47
C ALA A 445 -27.82 -19.10 24.62
N LEU A 446 -26.65 -19.69 24.89
CA LEU A 446 -26.45 -20.60 26.02
C LEU A 446 -26.55 -19.88 27.37
N GLU A 447 -26.11 -18.62 27.47
CA GLU A 447 -26.28 -17.79 28.67
C GLU A 447 -27.76 -17.52 28.98
N ALA A 448 -28.57 -17.20 27.96
CA ALA A 448 -30.01 -17.04 28.12
C ALA A 448 -30.69 -18.35 28.59
N ARG A 449 -30.26 -19.50 28.04
CA ARG A 449 -30.74 -20.83 28.47
C ARG A 449 -30.32 -21.13 29.90
N GLY A 450 -29.07 -20.89 30.26
CA GLY A 450 -28.54 -21.07 31.62
C GLY A 450 -29.33 -20.27 32.66
N ARG A 451 -29.68 -19.01 32.36
CA ARG A 451 -30.54 -18.17 33.22
C ARG A 451 -31.94 -18.74 33.43
N THR A 452 -32.48 -19.42 32.42
CA THR A 452 -33.86 -19.95 32.46
C THR A 452 -33.93 -21.25 33.25
N PHE A 453 -32.94 -22.14 33.11
CA PHE A 453 -32.96 -23.49 33.70
C PHE A 453 -32.24 -23.58 35.06
N HIS A 454 -31.18 -22.80 35.30
CA HIS A 454 -30.45 -22.84 36.57
C HIS A 454 -30.97 -21.78 37.55
N ARG A 455 -31.59 -22.24 38.64
CA ARG A 455 -32.10 -21.36 39.70
C ARG A 455 -31.01 -20.74 40.57
N SER A 456 -29.86 -21.41 40.70
CA SER A 456 -28.73 -20.96 41.50
C SER A 456 -27.68 -20.27 40.63
N LYS A 457 -27.29 -19.05 41.01
CA LYS A 457 -26.20 -18.29 40.35
C LYS A 457 -24.87 -19.05 40.36
N ALA A 458 -24.62 -19.87 41.39
CA ALA A 458 -23.41 -20.70 41.47
C ALA A 458 -23.36 -21.76 40.35
N VAL A 459 -24.48 -22.45 40.09
CA VAL A 459 -24.58 -23.45 39.01
C VAL A 459 -24.46 -22.77 37.66
N GLN A 460 -25.13 -21.63 37.48
CA GLN A 460 -25.09 -20.85 36.25
C GLN A 460 -23.67 -20.33 35.94
N GLY A 461 -22.95 -19.80 36.94
CA GLY A 461 -21.58 -19.33 36.77
C GLY A 461 -20.60 -20.45 36.41
N VAL A 462 -20.78 -21.65 36.96
CA VAL A 462 -19.98 -22.83 36.62
C VAL A 462 -20.27 -23.31 35.20
N PHE A 463 -21.55 -23.39 34.82
CA PHE A 463 -21.98 -23.75 33.47
C PHE A 463 -21.32 -22.85 32.40
N LEU A 464 -21.38 -21.53 32.59
CA LEU A 464 -20.75 -20.57 31.67
C LEU A 464 -19.23 -20.68 31.66
N SER A 465 -18.61 -20.95 32.81
CA SER A 465 -17.15 -21.12 32.91
C SER A 465 -16.67 -22.38 32.20
N ASN A 466 -17.43 -23.48 32.26
CA ASN A 466 -17.14 -24.71 31.54
C ASN A 466 -17.25 -24.52 30.01
N ILE A 467 -18.28 -23.81 29.54
CA ILE A 467 -18.43 -23.47 28.11
C ILE A 467 -17.23 -22.63 27.63
N PHE A 468 -16.90 -21.55 28.36
CA PHE A 468 -15.75 -20.71 28.03
C PHE A 468 -14.45 -21.52 27.97
N CYS A 469 -14.23 -22.42 28.94
CA CYS A 469 -13.05 -23.26 28.98
C CYS A 469 -12.91 -24.15 27.74
N ILE A 470 -14.02 -24.72 27.25
CA ILE A 470 -14.01 -25.54 26.02
C ILE A 470 -13.69 -24.68 24.81
N VAL A 471 -14.29 -23.49 24.70
CA VAL A 471 -14.00 -22.54 23.60
C VAL A 471 -12.53 -22.12 23.61
N ASP A 472 -11.99 -21.69 24.75
CA ASP A 472 -10.57 -21.31 24.89
C ASP A 472 -9.63 -22.49 24.59
N ARG A 473 -9.98 -23.70 25.04
CA ARG A 473 -9.22 -24.92 24.74
C ARG A 473 -9.22 -25.23 23.24
N SER A 474 -10.37 -25.15 22.57
CA SER A 474 -10.49 -25.37 21.12
C SER A 474 -9.71 -24.34 20.32
N ILE A 475 -9.68 -23.07 20.75
CA ILE A 475 -8.88 -22.02 20.11
C ILE A 475 -7.38 -22.30 20.28
N ARG A 476 -6.93 -22.68 21.48
CA ARG A 476 -5.50 -23.00 21.73
C ARG A 476 -5.01 -24.25 21.02
N GLN A 477 -5.87 -25.25 20.84
CA GLN A 477 -5.50 -26.52 20.21
C GLN A 477 -5.40 -26.42 18.69
N ASN A 478 -6.08 -25.46 18.06
CA ASN A 478 -6.08 -25.29 16.62
C ASN A 478 -5.30 -24.01 16.20
N PRO A 479 -4.13 -24.13 15.54
CA PRO A 479 -3.30 -22.99 15.20
C PRO A 479 -3.97 -22.03 14.19
N GLU A 480 -4.85 -22.52 13.32
CA GLU A 480 -5.57 -21.67 12.35
C GLU A 480 -6.61 -20.80 13.05
N LEU A 481 -7.38 -21.35 13.99
CA LEU A 481 -8.29 -20.53 14.81
C LEU A 481 -7.53 -19.51 15.69
N ALA A 482 -6.40 -19.92 16.27
CA ALA A 482 -5.56 -19.03 17.06
C ALA A 482 -4.98 -17.87 16.24
N LYS A 483 -4.65 -18.10 14.96
CA LYS A 483 -4.19 -17.06 14.03
C LYS A 483 -5.24 -15.97 13.82
N TYR A 484 -6.51 -16.34 13.62
CA TYR A 484 -7.59 -15.37 13.39
C TYR A 484 -8.07 -14.68 14.67
N LEU A 485 -8.04 -15.38 15.82
CA LEU A 485 -8.54 -14.86 17.11
C LEU A 485 -7.42 -14.32 18.01
N GLY A 486 -6.19 -14.20 17.51
CA GLY A 486 -5.02 -13.73 18.26
C GLY A 486 -4.90 -12.21 18.37
N SER A 487 -5.84 -11.44 17.78
CA SER A 487 -5.82 -9.98 17.89
C SER A 487 -6.18 -9.53 19.32
N PRO A 488 -5.61 -8.43 19.82
CA PRO A 488 -5.94 -7.92 21.16
C PRO A 488 -7.44 -7.66 21.38
N ASP A 489 -8.18 -7.23 20.33
CA ASP A 489 -9.62 -6.98 20.41
C ASP A 489 -10.43 -8.28 20.48
N SER A 490 -10.09 -9.27 19.64
CA SER A 490 -10.70 -10.61 19.68
C SER A 490 -10.52 -11.26 21.05
N ILE A 491 -9.31 -11.16 21.62
CA ILE A 491 -8.99 -11.67 22.95
C ILE A 491 -9.81 -10.93 24.01
N ALA A 492 -9.92 -9.59 23.95
CA ALA A 492 -10.69 -8.81 24.91
C ALA A 492 -12.19 -9.13 24.88
N ARG A 493 -12.77 -9.32 23.69
CA ARG A 493 -14.18 -9.72 23.51
C ARG A 493 -14.45 -11.11 24.08
N ILE A 494 -13.61 -12.09 23.78
CA ILE A 494 -13.70 -13.45 24.33
C ILE A 494 -13.53 -13.40 25.86
N ASP A 495 -12.58 -12.62 26.37
CA ASP A 495 -12.32 -12.45 27.80
C ASP A 495 -13.50 -11.81 28.56
N SER A 496 -14.32 -10.98 27.90
CA SER A 496 -15.52 -10.40 28.50
C SER A 496 -16.52 -11.46 28.97
N PHE A 497 -16.63 -12.59 28.26
CA PHE A 497 -17.49 -13.70 28.63
C PHE A 497 -16.95 -14.44 29.86
N ARG A 498 -15.62 -14.62 29.94
CA ARG A 498 -14.96 -15.17 31.14
C ARG A 498 -15.28 -14.31 32.36
N LYS A 499 -15.11 -12.99 32.26
CA LYS A 499 -15.40 -12.04 33.36
C LYS A 499 -16.87 -12.11 33.79
N ARG A 500 -17.81 -12.19 32.84
CA ARG A 500 -19.24 -12.36 33.14
C ARG A 500 -19.54 -13.70 33.84
N ALA A 501 -18.95 -14.79 33.38
CA ALA A 501 -19.10 -16.12 33.98
C ALA A 501 -18.58 -16.13 35.42
N THR A 502 -17.36 -15.62 35.64
CA THR A 502 -16.74 -15.49 36.96
C THR A 502 -17.56 -14.58 37.87
N SER A 503 -18.01 -13.41 37.40
CA SER A 503 -18.85 -12.50 38.19
C SER A 503 -20.17 -13.14 38.61
N THR A 504 -20.82 -13.89 37.71
CA THR A 504 -22.08 -14.61 38.01
C THR A 504 -21.85 -15.65 39.10
N TYR A 505 -20.70 -16.31 39.09
CA TYR A 505 -20.32 -17.25 40.13
C TYR A 505 -20.02 -16.56 41.48
N LEU A 506 -19.25 -15.47 41.46
CA LEU A 506 -18.88 -14.69 42.65
C LEU A 506 -20.08 -14.01 43.32
N ASP A 507 -21.15 -13.71 42.58
CA ASP A 507 -22.40 -13.20 43.13
C ASP A 507 -22.95 -14.10 44.24
N ALA A 508 -22.77 -15.42 44.15
CA ALA A 508 -23.20 -16.36 45.21
C ALA A 508 -22.38 -16.18 46.50
N TRP A 509 -21.14 -15.70 46.40
CA TRP A 509 -20.23 -15.48 47.52
C TRP A 509 -20.30 -14.06 48.10
N LYS A 510 -21.15 -13.18 47.53
CA LYS A 510 -21.40 -11.85 48.10
C LYS A 510 -22.10 -11.94 49.46
N GLU A 511 -23.04 -12.87 49.64
CA GLU A 511 -23.76 -13.01 50.91
C GLU A 511 -22.83 -13.24 52.12
N PRO A 512 -21.91 -14.23 52.13
CA PRO A 512 -20.98 -14.40 53.25
C PRO A 512 -20.05 -13.19 53.40
N SER A 513 -19.67 -12.51 52.31
CA SER A 513 -18.83 -11.31 52.40
C SER A 513 -19.52 -10.13 53.13
N HIS A 514 -20.85 -10.00 53.03
CA HIS A 514 -21.59 -8.92 53.71
C HIS A 514 -21.54 -9.05 55.23
N TYR A 515 -21.57 -10.28 55.77
CA TYR A 515 -21.46 -10.51 57.22
C TYR A 515 -20.09 -10.09 57.78
N LEU A 516 -19.06 -10.00 56.93
CA LEU A 516 -17.70 -9.60 57.29
C LEU A 516 -17.42 -8.09 57.10
N LEU A 517 -18.34 -7.33 56.52
CA LEU A 517 -18.19 -5.88 56.37
C LEU A 517 -18.42 -5.18 57.73
N ASP A 518 -17.48 -4.31 58.09
CA ASP A 518 -17.56 -3.48 59.28
C ASP A 518 -18.61 -2.39 59.10
N VAL A 519 -19.54 -2.29 60.06
CA VAL A 519 -20.27 -1.05 60.31
C VAL A 519 -19.39 -0.28 61.30
N GLN A 520 -18.77 0.82 60.88
CA GLN A 520 -18.01 1.67 61.81
C GLN A 520 -18.96 2.24 62.86
N TYR A 521 -18.91 1.74 64.09
CA TYR A 521 -19.47 2.44 65.23
C TYR A 521 -18.56 3.63 65.53
N THR A 522 -18.91 4.81 65.01
CA THR A 522 -18.20 6.06 65.29
C THR A 522 -18.50 6.52 66.72
N SER A 523 -17.84 5.94 67.70
CA SER A 523 -17.70 6.58 69.02
C SER A 523 -16.67 7.71 68.91
N ARG A 524 -17.06 8.91 69.34
CA ARG A 524 -16.24 10.13 69.36
C ARG A 524 -14.92 9.88 70.12
N GLY A 525 -13.83 9.70 69.40
CA GLY A 525 -12.46 9.57 69.93
C GLY A 525 -11.43 9.63 68.80
N ALA A 526 -10.28 10.27 69.06
CA ALA A 526 -9.27 10.59 68.06
C ALA A 526 -8.77 9.36 67.26
N ARG A 527 -8.51 9.55 65.96
CA ARG A 527 -7.95 8.53 65.05
C ARG A 527 -6.61 7.98 65.58
N PRO A 528 -6.41 6.65 65.64
CA PRO A 528 -5.08 6.08 65.79
C PRO A 528 -4.29 6.24 64.48
N ALA A 529 -2.98 6.48 64.61
CA ALA A 529 -2.05 6.50 63.48
C ALA A 529 -1.94 5.11 62.84
N SER A 530 -1.93 5.07 61.51
CA SER A 530 -1.81 3.87 60.70
C SER A 530 -0.37 3.31 60.74
N SER A 531 -0.05 2.45 61.72
CA SER A 531 1.10 1.49 61.66
C SER A 531 1.27 0.60 62.91
N GLY A 532 0.22 0.26 63.66
CA GLY A 532 0.31 -0.63 64.83
C GLY A 532 -0.48 -1.93 64.67
N ALA A 533 0.03 -3.04 65.23
CA ALA A 533 -0.72 -4.30 65.36
C ALA A 533 -2.03 -4.06 66.12
N VAL A 534 -3.15 -4.52 65.55
CA VAL A 534 -4.48 -4.34 66.13
C VAL A 534 -4.65 -5.34 67.27
N ASP A 535 -4.65 -4.87 68.52
CA ASP A 535 -4.92 -5.73 69.69
C ASP A 535 -6.43 -6.01 69.81
N SER A 536 -6.85 -7.14 69.24
CA SER A 536 -8.21 -7.68 69.31
C SER A 536 -8.76 -7.74 70.75
N SER A 537 -7.90 -8.07 71.73
CA SER A 537 -8.30 -8.19 73.12
C SER A 537 -8.69 -6.84 73.74
N ALA A 538 -7.99 -5.78 73.37
CA ALA A 538 -8.27 -4.41 73.80
C ALA A 538 -9.57 -3.88 73.19
N ILE A 539 -9.80 -4.16 71.90
CA ILE A 539 -11.01 -3.74 71.17
C ILE A 539 -12.24 -4.47 71.71
N VAL A 540 -12.18 -5.80 71.87
CA VAL A 540 -13.30 -6.60 72.39
C VAL A 540 -13.67 -6.21 73.83
N LYS A 541 -12.69 -5.81 74.67
CA LYS A 541 -12.95 -5.29 76.02
C LYS A 541 -13.60 -3.91 76.05
N ALA A 542 -13.34 -3.07 75.04
CA ALA A 542 -13.92 -1.73 74.92
C ALA A 542 -15.36 -1.71 74.38
N LEU A 543 -15.86 -2.82 73.83
CA LEU A 543 -17.21 -2.95 73.27
C LEU A 543 -18.29 -3.20 74.33
N HIS A 544 -19.47 -2.60 74.14
CA HIS A 544 -20.64 -2.85 74.99
C HIS A 544 -21.18 -4.27 74.79
N SER A 545 -21.99 -4.79 75.73
CA SER A 545 -22.55 -6.14 75.65
C SER A 545 -23.33 -6.39 74.35
N LYS A 546 -24.09 -5.39 73.89
CA LYS A 546 -24.89 -5.45 72.67
C LYS A 546 -24.03 -5.59 71.41
N ASP A 547 -22.90 -4.90 71.34
CA ASP A 547 -22.01 -4.94 70.19
C ASP A 547 -21.23 -6.27 70.12
N ARG A 548 -20.89 -6.83 71.29
CA ARG A 548 -20.26 -8.16 71.36
C ARG A 548 -21.20 -9.26 70.87
N ASP A 549 -22.49 -9.18 71.17
CA ASP A 549 -23.47 -10.16 70.70
C ASP A 549 -23.73 -10.00 69.19
N ALA A 550 -23.78 -8.76 68.69
CA ALA A 550 -23.89 -8.50 67.25
C ALA A 550 -22.70 -9.08 66.44
N ILE A 551 -21.48 -9.02 66.97
CA ILE A 551 -20.30 -9.63 66.32
C ILE A 551 -20.36 -11.15 66.34
N LYS A 552 -20.84 -11.78 67.43
CA LYS A 552 -21.05 -13.23 67.49
C LYS A 552 -22.09 -13.70 66.47
N ASP A 553 -23.16 -12.94 66.28
CA ASP A 553 -24.19 -13.23 65.29
C ASP A 553 -23.64 -13.12 63.85
N LYS A 554 -22.77 -12.13 63.58
CA LYS A 554 -22.05 -12.03 62.31
C LYS A 554 -21.15 -13.25 62.04
N PHE A 555 -20.37 -13.71 63.01
CA PHE A 555 -19.57 -14.93 62.88
C PHE A 555 -20.44 -16.16 62.63
N LYS A 556 -21.57 -16.31 63.34
CA LYS A 556 -22.50 -17.43 63.16
C LYS A 556 -23.15 -17.42 61.77
N ALA A 557 -23.60 -16.26 61.31
CA ALA A 557 -24.20 -16.08 59.99
C ALA A 557 -23.19 -16.33 58.87
N PHE A 558 -21.95 -15.83 59.02
CA PHE A 558 -20.85 -16.12 58.10
C PHE A 558 -20.55 -17.62 58.01
N ASN A 559 -20.33 -18.30 59.15
CA ASN A 559 -19.97 -19.72 59.17
C ASN A 559 -21.06 -20.59 58.50
N ALA A 560 -22.34 -20.31 58.77
CA ALA A 560 -23.45 -21.05 58.19
C ALA A 560 -23.54 -20.86 56.66
N SER A 561 -23.47 -19.61 56.18
CA SER A 561 -23.51 -19.27 54.76
C SER A 561 -22.29 -19.81 54.00
N PHE A 562 -21.10 -19.73 54.61
CA PHE A 562 -19.85 -20.23 54.04
C PHE A 562 -19.83 -21.76 53.92
N ASP A 563 -20.20 -22.50 54.97
CA ASP A 563 -20.25 -23.97 54.94
C ASP A 563 -21.28 -24.50 53.90
N GLU A 564 -22.43 -23.84 53.77
CA GLU A 564 -23.45 -24.18 52.78
C GLU A 564 -22.93 -24.01 51.33
N LEU A 565 -22.28 -22.88 51.05
CA LEU A 565 -21.73 -22.60 49.72
C LEU A 565 -20.54 -23.51 49.39
N VAL A 566 -19.69 -23.85 50.35
CA VAL A 566 -18.60 -24.83 50.17
C VAL A 566 -19.15 -26.22 49.86
N SER A 567 -20.21 -26.65 50.53
CA SER A 567 -20.87 -27.94 50.23
C SER A 567 -21.44 -27.95 48.81
N ARG A 568 -22.12 -26.87 48.41
CA ARG A 568 -22.64 -26.73 47.04
C ARG A 568 -21.50 -26.70 46.01
N HIS A 569 -20.42 -25.96 46.26
CA HIS A 569 -19.26 -25.90 45.38
C HIS A 569 -18.65 -27.28 45.08
N LYS A 570 -18.56 -28.15 46.09
CA LYS A 570 -18.05 -29.52 45.95
C LYS A 570 -18.94 -30.43 45.08
N SER A 571 -20.24 -30.13 45.00
CA SER A 571 -21.21 -30.91 44.21
C SER A 571 -21.28 -30.53 42.73
N LEU A 572 -20.64 -29.43 42.31
CA LEU A 572 -20.70 -28.92 40.94
C LEU A 572 -19.65 -29.61 40.04
N TYR A 573 -20.02 -29.87 38.79
CA TYR A 573 -19.08 -30.34 37.78
C TYR A 573 -18.27 -29.16 37.24
N MET A 574 -16.96 -29.20 37.40
CA MET A 574 -16.04 -28.17 36.90
C MET A 574 -14.93 -28.83 36.08
N GLU A 575 -14.68 -28.29 34.90
CA GLU A 575 -13.48 -28.62 34.14
C GLU A 575 -12.22 -28.33 34.97
N ARG A 576 -11.13 -29.07 34.69
CA ARG A 576 -9.89 -29.06 35.49
C ARG A 576 -9.33 -27.65 35.70
N GLU A 577 -9.40 -26.81 34.67
CA GLU A 577 -8.91 -25.43 34.64
C GLU A 577 -9.85 -24.47 35.38
N VAL A 578 -11.17 -24.68 35.27
CA VAL A 578 -12.20 -23.81 35.87
C VAL A 578 -12.13 -23.83 37.39
N ARG A 579 -11.93 -25.03 37.97
CA ARG A 579 -11.87 -25.19 39.44
C ARG A 579 -10.77 -24.31 40.07
N GLY A 580 -9.58 -24.29 39.48
CA GLY A 580 -8.45 -23.49 39.99
C GLY A 580 -8.60 -21.99 39.77
N VAL A 581 -9.31 -21.56 38.71
CA VAL A 581 -9.61 -20.14 38.48
C VAL A 581 -10.64 -19.64 39.49
N LEU A 582 -11.80 -20.30 39.59
CA LEU A 582 -12.87 -19.86 40.49
C LEU A 582 -12.46 -19.90 41.97
N ALA A 583 -11.64 -20.88 42.38
CA ALA A 583 -11.12 -20.94 43.74
C ALA A 583 -10.27 -19.72 44.11
N ARG A 584 -9.37 -19.29 43.21
CA ARG A 584 -8.53 -18.09 43.42
C ARG A 584 -9.35 -16.81 43.48
N GLU A 585 -10.37 -16.69 42.64
CA GLU A 585 -11.26 -15.51 42.63
C GLU A 585 -12.09 -15.42 43.92
N VAL A 586 -12.62 -16.54 44.42
CA VAL A 586 -13.33 -16.58 45.71
C VAL A 586 -12.38 -16.23 46.86
N GLN A 587 -11.17 -16.77 46.84
CA GLN A 587 -10.14 -16.48 47.84
C GLN A 587 -9.79 -14.99 47.87
N GLY A 588 -9.57 -14.38 46.69
CA GLY A 588 -9.25 -12.95 46.57
C GLY A 588 -10.33 -12.02 47.14
N VAL A 589 -11.60 -12.45 47.13
CA VAL A 589 -12.71 -11.67 47.70
C VAL A 589 -12.88 -11.90 49.20
N LEU A 590 -12.87 -13.16 49.65
CA LEU A 590 -13.23 -13.50 51.04
C LEU A 590 -12.05 -13.44 52.01
N GLU A 591 -10.86 -13.86 51.61
CA GLU A 591 -9.69 -13.95 52.50
C GLU A 591 -9.30 -12.59 53.10
N PRO A 592 -9.21 -11.49 52.34
CA PRO A 592 -8.85 -10.19 52.92
C PRO A 592 -9.90 -9.64 53.88
N LEU A 593 -11.19 -9.88 53.59
CA LEU A 593 -12.30 -9.46 54.44
C LEU A 593 -12.33 -10.26 55.75
N TYR A 594 -12.17 -11.58 55.66
CA TYR A 594 -12.13 -12.45 56.82
C TYR A 594 -10.89 -12.15 57.68
N ALA A 595 -9.71 -11.97 57.08
CA ALA A 595 -8.48 -11.67 57.80
C ALA A 595 -8.59 -10.37 58.61
N ARG A 596 -9.18 -9.30 58.03
CA ARG A 596 -9.42 -8.03 58.72
C ARG A 596 -10.43 -8.16 59.85
N PHE A 597 -11.54 -8.88 59.61
CA PHE A 597 -12.57 -9.11 60.61
C PHE A 597 -12.05 -9.98 61.77
N TRP A 598 -11.27 -11.01 61.43
CA TRP A 598 -10.58 -11.89 62.37
C TRP A 598 -9.59 -11.11 63.23
N ASP A 599 -8.69 -10.32 62.63
CA ASP A 599 -7.69 -9.52 63.37
C ASP A 599 -8.30 -8.63 64.43
N ARG A 600 -9.50 -8.10 64.17
CA ARG A 600 -10.16 -7.18 65.08
C ARG A 600 -10.96 -7.87 66.19
N TYR A 601 -11.51 -9.07 65.93
CA TYR A 601 -12.54 -9.66 66.81
C TYR A 601 -12.34 -11.13 67.19
N HIS A 602 -11.23 -11.79 66.81
CA HIS A 602 -11.02 -13.22 67.11
C HIS A 602 -11.05 -13.58 68.60
N GLU A 603 -10.69 -12.65 69.50
CA GLU A 603 -10.71 -12.88 70.97
C GLU A 603 -12.11 -12.84 71.59
N ILE A 604 -13.18 -12.68 70.79
CA ILE A 604 -14.56 -12.53 71.29
C ILE A 604 -15.10 -13.75 72.04
N ASP A 605 -14.56 -14.94 71.77
CA ASP A 605 -14.95 -16.17 72.46
C ASP A 605 -13.89 -16.68 73.46
N LYS A 606 -12.82 -15.91 73.67
CA LYS A 606 -11.66 -16.24 74.52
C LYS A 606 -10.94 -17.52 74.05
N GLY A 607 -10.77 -17.70 72.75
CA GLY A 607 -10.08 -18.87 72.17
C GLY A 607 -10.87 -20.17 72.27
N ARG A 608 -12.19 -20.11 72.44
CA ARG A 608 -13.06 -21.30 72.55
C ARG A 608 -13.54 -21.83 71.20
N GLY A 609 -13.29 -21.12 70.11
CA GLY A 609 -13.59 -21.54 68.73
C GLY A 609 -15.08 -21.74 68.43
N LYS A 610 -15.97 -21.21 69.29
CA LYS A 610 -17.43 -21.38 69.15
C LYS A 610 -18.01 -20.47 68.08
N TYR A 611 -17.44 -19.28 67.90
CA TYR A 611 -17.87 -18.29 66.93
C TYR A 611 -16.76 -18.03 65.89
N ALA A 612 -15.54 -17.85 66.39
CA ALA A 612 -14.32 -17.70 65.62
C ALA A 612 -13.80 -19.08 65.15
N LYS A 613 -14.46 -19.69 64.15
CA LYS A 613 -14.27 -21.11 63.75
C LYS A 613 -13.04 -21.38 62.85
N TYR A 614 -12.66 -20.44 61.98
CA TYR A 614 -11.56 -20.63 61.01
C TYR A 614 -10.38 -19.74 61.38
N ASP A 615 -9.15 -20.26 61.35
CA ASP A 615 -7.94 -19.49 61.66
C ASP A 615 -7.27 -18.97 60.38
N LYS A 616 -6.48 -17.90 60.49
CA LYS A 616 -5.67 -17.32 59.40
C LYS A 616 -4.76 -18.35 58.71
N ASN A 617 -4.23 -19.28 59.50
CA ASN A 617 -3.32 -20.32 59.00
C ASN A 617 -4.03 -21.63 58.66
N ASN A 618 -5.33 -21.76 58.97
CA ASN A 618 -6.07 -23.00 58.85
C ASN A 618 -7.43 -22.76 58.19
N ASN A 619 -7.37 -22.24 56.96
CA ASN A 619 -8.08 -22.72 55.77
C ASN A 619 -8.12 -21.60 54.73
N VAL A 620 -7.38 -21.76 53.65
CA VAL A 620 -7.90 -21.99 52.29
C VAL A 620 -6.66 -22.30 51.43
N THR A 621 -6.66 -23.47 50.80
CA THR A 621 -5.70 -24.01 49.81
C THR A 621 -4.46 -24.80 50.30
N ASP A 622 -4.47 -26.05 49.84
CA ASP A 622 -3.34 -26.98 49.71
C ASP A 622 -2.14 -26.31 49.01
N LYS A 623 -0.95 -26.56 49.56
CA LYS A 623 0.32 -25.94 49.17
C LYS A 623 0.80 -26.50 47.82
N ARG A 624 0.63 -25.74 46.73
CA ARG A 624 1.49 -25.77 45.53
C ARG A 624 1.11 -24.63 44.56
N SER A 625 1.78 -23.47 44.67
CA SER A 625 1.95 -22.53 43.54
C SER A 625 3.15 -21.60 43.81
N PRO A 626 4.04 -21.38 42.83
CA PRO A 626 5.20 -20.52 42.98
C PRO A 626 4.92 -19.06 42.60
N ALA A 627 5.73 -18.19 43.21
CA ALA A 627 6.17 -16.86 42.76
C ALA A 627 5.12 -15.73 42.64
N SER A 628 5.27 -14.78 43.56
CA SER A 628 4.74 -13.42 43.54
C SER A 628 5.17 -12.63 42.30
N VAL A 629 4.20 -12.16 41.50
CA VAL A 629 4.40 -11.08 40.52
C VAL A 629 3.84 -9.79 41.13
N LYS A 630 4.71 -8.81 41.34
CA LYS A 630 4.31 -7.43 41.66
C LYS A 630 3.67 -6.81 40.41
N ILE A 631 2.41 -6.42 40.50
CA ILE A 631 1.77 -5.55 39.51
C ILE A 631 2.12 -4.11 39.88
N VAL A 632 3.01 -3.51 39.09
CA VAL A 632 3.24 -2.06 39.07
C VAL A 632 2.21 -1.47 38.10
N PRO A 633 1.51 -0.37 38.43
CA PRO A 633 0.61 0.28 37.48
C PRO A 633 1.41 0.79 36.27
N PRO A 634 0.87 0.74 35.04
CA PRO A 634 1.59 1.18 33.86
C PRO A 634 1.95 2.66 34.02
N GLN A 635 3.25 2.96 33.97
CA GLN A 635 3.72 4.31 33.73
C GLN A 635 3.29 4.70 32.31
N ASN A 636 2.74 5.91 32.16
CA ASN A 636 2.44 6.50 30.85
C ASN A 636 3.66 6.32 29.93
N PHE A 637 3.49 5.67 28.78
CA PHE A 637 4.54 5.58 27.77
C PHE A 637 4.62 6.95 27.06
N PRO A 638 5.68 7.74 27.25
CA PRO A 638 5.88 8.92 26.42
C PRO A 638 6.18 8.47 24.98
N SER A 639 5.66 9.19 23.99
CA SER A 639 6.00 8.96 22.59
C SER A 639 7.53 8.98 22.41
N ILE A 640 8.07 8.05 21.62
CA ILE A 640 9.51 7.93 21.36
C ILE A 640 10.08 9.25 20.80
N LEU A 641 9.29 9.98 20.01
CA LEU A 641 9.65 11.31 19.50
C LEU A 641 9.81 12.37 20.60
N HIS A 642 9.04 12.24 21.69
CA HIS A 642 9.08 13.14 22.84
C HIS A 642 10.22 12.82 23.83
N THR A 643 10.70 11.59 23.84
CA THR A 643 11.60 11.07 24.89
C THR A 643 13.08 11.11 24.48
N PHE A 644 13.37 11.16 23.17
CA PHE A 644 14.75 11.04 22.64
C PHE A 644 15.51 12.35 22.41
N LYS A 645 15.00 13.51 22.86
CA LYS A 645 15.75 14.77 22.79
C LYS A 645 15.58 15.60 24.06
N SER A 646 16.72 15.96 24.66
CA SER A 646 16.94 17.16 25.49
C SER A 646 16.09 18.34 24.97
N PRO A 647 15.54 19.24 25.81
CA PRO A 647 14.50 20.22 25.45
C PRO A 647 14.86 21.00 24.18
N SER A 648 14.40 20.47 23.05
CA SER A 648 14.58 21.06 21.74
C SER A 648 13.43 22.04 21.53
N PRO A 649 13.68 23.23 20.95
CA PRO A 649 12.63 24.22 20.66
C PRO A 649 11.42 23.63 19.89
N ILE A 650 11.64 22.56 19.13
CA ILE A 650 10.62 21.80 18.38
C ILE A 650 9.58 21.11 19.29
N CYS A 651 9.94 20.71 20.51
CA CYS A 651 9.04 20.01 21.46
C CYS A 651 8.40 20.96 22.49
N SER A 652 8.81 22.24 22.51
CA SER A 652 8.18 23.31 23.29
C SER A 652 6.74 23.71 22.92
N PRO A 653 6.14 23.37 21.74
CA PRO A 653 4.81 23.86 21.37
C PRO A 653 3.69 23.40 22.31
N PHE A 654 3.86 22.28 23.02
CA PHE A 654 2.84 21.78 23.93
C PHE A 654 2.65 22.66 25.18
N LEU A 655 3.68 23.41 25.58
CA LEU A 655 3.56 24.47 26.60
C LEU A 655 3.04 25.80 26.02
N ASN A 656 2.91 25.92 24.69
CA ASN A 656 2.66 27.19 23.99
C ASN A 656 1.26 27.29 23.34
N ARG A 657 0.51 26.19 23.21
CA ARG A 657 -0.83 26.19 22.57
C ARG A 657 -1.80 27.16 23.24
N PHE A 658 -2.02 27.00 24.54
CA PHE A 658 -2.99 27.79 25.28
C PHE A 658 -2.52 29.24 25.53
N SER A 659 -1.21 29.44 25.69
CA SER A 659 -0.62 30.79 25.73
C SER A 659 -0.81 31.53 24.40
N THR A 660 -0.69 30.82 23.26
CA THR A 660 -0.98 31.40 21.92
C THR A 660 -2.45 31.75 21.78
N TRP A 661 -3.38 30.95 22.32
CA TRP A 661 -4.81 31.31 22.35
C TRP A 661 -5.07 32.58 23.14
N ARG A 662 -4.43 32.73 24.32
CA ARG A 662 -4.51 33.96 25.12
C ARG A 662 -3.94 35.17 24.39
N GLN A 663 -2.84 34.99 23.67
CA GLN A 663 -2.25 36.04 22.82
C GLN A 663 -3.19 36.44 21.67
N LEU A 664 -3.85 35.48 21.02
CA LEU A 664 -4.84 35.74 19.97
C LEU A 664 -6.06 36.49 20.52
N TRP A 665 -6.54 36.16 21.73
CA TRP A 665 -7.63 36.91 22.37
C TRP A 665 -7.18 38.31 22.79
N LEU A 666 -5.94 38.48 23.24
CA LEU A 666 -5.37 39.80 23.55
C LEU A 666 -5.31 40.67 22.29
N TRP A 667 -4.78 40.16 21.18
CA TRP A 667 -4.76 40.90 19.91
C TRP A 667 -6.16 41.24 19.42
N LEU A 668 -7.13 40.34 19.57
CA LEU A 668 -8.52 40.62 19.23
C LEU A 668 -9.07 41.79 20.05
N ALA A 669 -8.88 41.77 21.37
CA ALA A 669 -9.40 42.79 22.27
C ALA A 669 -8.71 44.15 22.06
N GLU A 670 -7.39 44.17 21.82
CA GLU A 670 -6.64 45.38 21.47
C GLU A 670 -7.17 46.01 20.17
N SER A 671 -7.32 45.22 19.11
CA SER A 671 -7.80 45.73 17.82
C SER A 671 -9.28 46.15 17.88
N GLN A 672 -10.11 45.43 18.63
CA GLN A 672 -11.50 45.81 18.89
C GLN A 672 -11.62 47.14 19.62
N LYS A 673 -10.74 47.37 20.61
CA LYS A 673 -10.66 48.65 21.33
C LYS A 673 -10.25 49.79 20.40
N GLU A 674 -9.22 49.57 19.58
CA GLU A 674 -8.73 50.55 18.61
C GLU A 674 -9.81 51.00 17.62
N LEU A 675 -10.70 50.08 17.24
CA LEU A 675 -11.83 50.35 16.34
C LEU A 675 -13.09 50.92 17.03
N GLY A 676 -13.00 51.18 18.33
CA GLY A 676 -13.99 51.93 19.10
C GLY A 676 -14.98 51.10 19.92
N LEU A 677 -14.75 49.81 20.15
CA LEU A 677 -15.56 49.04 21.10
C LEU A 677 -15.23 49.40 22.55
N PRO A 678 -16.22 49.36 23.47
CA PRO A 678 -16.06 49.80 24.86
C PRO A 678 -15.27 48.79 25.71
N ILE A 679 -13.95 48.69 25.47
CA ILE A 679 -13.02 47.81 26.18
C ILE A 679 -12.08 48.67 27.05
N THR A 680 -12.05 48.41 28.36
CA THR A 680 -11.27 49.21 29.32
C THR A 680 -9.77 48.89 29.25
N ASP A 681 -8.90 49.86 29.61
CA ASP A 681 -7.45 49.60 29.75
C ASP A 681 -7.13 48.57 30.83
N ASP A 682 -7.95 48.51 31.89
CA ASP A 682 -7.83 47.52 32.96
C ASP A 682 -8.05 46.09 32.42
N ALA A 683 -9.06 45.89 31.56
CA ALA A 683 -9.30 44.60 30.91
C ALA A 683 -8.10 44.14 30.07
N ILE A 684 -7.55 45.02 29.22
CA ILE A 684 -6.36 44.72 28.40
C ILE A 684 -5.14 44.43 29.27
N SER A 685 -4.94 45.21 30.35
CA SER A 685 -3.81 45.04 31.27
C SER A 685 -3.87 43.69 32.00
N GLN A 686 -5.05 43.29 32.48
CA GLN A 686 -5.26 41.98 33.12
C GLN A 686 -5.01 40.82 32.15
N MET A 687 -5.51 40.92 30.91
CA MET A 687 -5.22 39.91 29.87
C MET A 687 -3.72 39.81 29.62
N LYS A 688 -3.04 40.93 29.40
CA LYS A 688 -1.60 40.98 29.11
C LYS A 688 -0.73 40.44 30.24
N ALA A 689 -1.14 40.60 31.50
CA ALA A 689 -0.45 40.04 32.65
C ALA A 689 -0.51 38.51 32.71
N HIS A 690 -1.53 37.90 32.09
CA HIS A 690 -1.80 36.46 32.11
C HIS A 690 -1.70 35.82 30.72
N THR A 691 -0.92 36.38 29.78
CA THR A 691 -0.76 35.78 28.44
C THR A 691 -0.16 34.37 28.48
N THR A 692 0.80 34.11 29.38
CA THR A 692 1.39 32.78 29.58
C THR A 692 0.59 32.01 30.61
N ILE A 693 0.03 30.86 30.21
CA ILE A 693 -0.74 30.00 31.12
C ILE A 693 0.13 29.39 32.22
N GLN A 694 -0.38 29.35 33.44
CA GLN A 694 0.25 28.73 34.61
C GLN A 694 -0.41 27.39 34.95
N ASP A 695 0.30 26.53 35.70
CA ASP A 695 -0.16 25.17 36.06
C ASP A 695 -1.49 25.16 36.80
N GLU A 696 -1.72 26.13 37.70
CA GLU A 696 -2.98 26.28 38.43
C GLU A 696 -4.14 26.60 37.49
N GLU A 697 -3.92 27.48 36.51
CA GLU A 697 -4.92 27.87 35.52
C GLU A 697 -5.23 26.71 34.56
N PHE A 698 -4.25 25.85 34.29
CA PHE A 698 -4.45 24.63 33.51
C PHE A 698 -5.37 23.63 34.20
N LYS A 699 -5.22 23.46 35.53
CA LYS A 699 -6.12 22.60 36.32
C LYS A 699 -7.57 23.08 36.24
N VAL A 700 -7.78 24.40 36.35
CA VAL A 700 -9.10 25.02 36.19
C VAL A 700 -9.66 24.72 34.80
N ALA A 701 -8.86 24.91 33.74
CA ALA A 701 -9.27 24.60 32.38
C ALA A 701 -9.64 23.11 32.20
N ALA A 702 -8.86 22.18 32.75
CA ALA A 702 -9.13 20.74 32.65
C ALA A 702 -10.43 20.32 33.38
N GLU A 703 -10.70 20.90 34.56
CA GLU A 703 -11.97 20.70 35.27
C GLU A 703 -13.15 21.24 34.46
N GLU A 704 -12.98 22.40 33.85
CA GLU A 704 -14.00 23.03 33.03
C GLU A 704 -14.24 22.33 31.70
N GLU A 705 -13.21 21.78 31.07
CA GLU A 705 -13.32 20.98 29.85
C GLU A 705 -14.09 19.70 30.15
N LYS A 706 -13.78 19.04 31.27
CA LYS A 706 -14.53 17.85 31.73
C LYS A 706 -16.01 18.14 31.94
N ARG A 707 -16.35 19.34 32.44
CA ARG A 707 -17.73 19.79 32.68
C ARG A 707 -18.44 20.18 31.39
N ARG A 708 -17.81 21.00 30.54
CA ARG A 708 -18.43 21.64 29.38
C ARG A 708 -18.28 20.85 28.09
N ARG A 709 -17.39 19.85 28.06
CA ARG A 709 -17.04 19.03 26.88
C ARG A 709 -16.60 19.89 25.68
N HIS A 710 -15.93 21.01 25.98
CA HIS A 710 -15.39 21.92 24.98
C HIS A 710 -14.14 22.61 25.55
N ASP A 711 -12.99 22.29 24.96
CA ASP A 711 -11.65 22.78 25.30
C ASP A 711 -11.54 24.32 25.24
N VAL A 712 -11.88 24.94 24.10
CA VAL A 712 -11.77 26.40 23.93
C VAL A 712 -12.62 27.14 24.96
N MET A 713 -13.86 26.72 25.16
CA MET A 713 -14.76 27.38 26.13
C MET A 713 -14.31 27.17 27.58
N ALA A 714 -13.66 26.05 27.88
CA ALA A 714 -13.02 25.84 29.17
C ALA A 714 -11.87 26.82 29.39
N HIS A 715 -11.04 27.05 28.37
CA HIS A 715 -9.94 28.00 28.44
C HIS A 715 -10.40 29.47 28.44
N VAL A 716 -11.48 29.82 27.74
CA VAL A 716 -12.11 31.16 27.85
C VAL A 716 -12.53 31.43 29.29
N HIS A 717 -13.19 30.46 29.93
CA HIS A 717 -13.61 30.61 31.32
C HIS A 717 -12.43 30.67 32.30
N ALA A 718 -11.42 29.81 32.12
CA ALA A 718 -10.21 29.84 32.96
C ALA A 718 -9.49 31.19 32.83
N TYR A 719 -9.44 31.77 31.64
CA TYR A 719 -8.83 33.07 31.42
C TYR A 719 -9.66 34.22 32.03
N GLY A 720 -10.99 34.14 31.94
CA GLY A 720 -11.89 35.10 32.59
C GLY A 720 -11.82 35.10 34.13
N GLN A 721 -11.43 33.98 34.76
CA GLN A 721 -11.23 33.95 36.22
C GLN A 721 -10.02 34.75 36.68
N VAL A 722 -8.95 34.76 35.88
CA VAL A 722 -7.72 35.50 36.18
C VAL A 722 -7.71 36.92 35.61
N ALA A 723 -8.56 37.20 34.62
CA ALA A 723 -8.81 38.54 34.07
C ALA A 723 -10.30 38.93 34.21
N PRO A 724 -10.81 39.17 35.44
CA PRO A 724 -12.23 39.43 35.69
C PRO A 724 -12.77 40.67 34.97
N ALA A 725 -11.96 41.71 34.76
CA ALA A 725 -12.38 42.90 34.00
C ALA A 725 -12.57 42.59 32.50
N ALA A 726 -11.91 41.55 32.00
CA ALA A 726 -12.02 41.10 30.61
C ALA A 726 -13.00 39.92 30.43
N ALA A 727 -13.50 39.30 31.50
CA ALA A 727 -14.30 38.07 31.41
C ALA A 727 -15.52 38.18 30.48
N GLY A 728 -16.14 39.36 30.39
CA GLY A 728 -17.29 39.63 29.51
C GLY A 728 -16.94 39.90 28.05
N ILE A 729 -15.67 40.16 27.72
CA ILE A 729 -15.22 40.54 26.36
C ILE A 729 -14.26 39.52 25.73
N ILE A 730 -13.73 38.57 26.50
CA ILE A 730 -12.89 37.50 25.93
C ILE A 730 -13.72 36.72 24.90
N HIS A 731 -13.14 36.51 23.72
CA HIS A 731 -13.77 35.80 22.60
C HIS A 731 -14.97 36.52 21.95
N TRP A 732 -15.16 37.82 22.20
CA TRP A 732 -16.33 38.57 21.72
C TRP A 732 -16.42 38.57 20.19
N GLY A 733 -17.50 37.98 19.66
CA GLY A 733 -17.78 37.86 18.23
C GLY A 733 -17.06 36.73 17.50
N ALA A 734 -16.09 36.10 18.16
CA ALA A 734 -15.30 35.02 17.61
C ALA A 734 -15.95 33.63 17.85
N THR A 735 -15.47 32.64 17.11
CA THR A 735 -15.82 31.22 17.30
C THR A 735 -14.57 30.44 17.67
N SER A 736 -14.70 29.20 18.15
CA SER A 736 -13.56 28.37 18.58
C SER A 736 -12.44 28.27 17.52
N CYS A 737 -12.80 28.25 16.23
CA CYS A 737 -11.83 28.25 15.13
C CYS A 737 -11.02 29.55 15.02
N TYR A 738 -11.42 30.65 15.64
CA TYR A 738 -10.56 31.83 15.74
C TYR A 738 -9.26 31.53 16.50
N CYS A 739 -9.31 30.80 17.61
CA CYS A 739 -8.11 30.52 18.39
C CYS A 739 -7.41 29.24 17.94
N THR A 740 -8.14 28.18 17.59
CA THR A 740 -7.50 26.91 17.18
C THR A 740 -6.75 27.06 15.87
N ASP A 741 -7.44 27.45 14.80
CA ASP A 741 -6.90 27.45 13.44
C ASP A 741 -5.82 28.53 13.24
N ASN A 742 -5.98 29.72 13.83
CA ASN A 742 -4.94 30.74 13.76
C ASN A 742 -3.68 30.33 14.55
N ALA A 743 -3.84 29.64 15.69
CA ALA A 743 -2.71 29.11 16.42
C ALA A 743 -2.02 27.96 15.67
N ASP A 744 -2.77 27.06 15.06
CA ASP A 744 -2.21 25.98 14.24
C ASP A 744 -1.41 26.54 13.05
N LEU A 745 -1.90 27.57 12.37
CA LEU A 745 -1.15 28.27 11.30
C LEU A 745 0.14 28.94 11.83
N ILE A 746 0.12 29.54 13.02
CA ILE A 746 1.32 30.07 13.68
C ILE A 746 2.31 28.93 13.95
N PHE A 747 1.86 27.78 14.45
CA PHE A 747 2.74 26.63 14.72
C PHE A 747 3.32 26.03 13.45
N LEU A 748 2.55 25.97 12.36
CA LEU A 748 3.04 25.52 11.06
C LEU A 748 4.14 26.44 10.54
N ARG A 749 3.92 27.77 10.58
CA ARG A 749 4.92 28.77 10.20
C ARG A 749 6.19 28.63 11.04
N ASP A 750 6.05 28.68 12.36
CA ASP A 750 7.18 28.67 13.29
C ASP A 750 7.95 27.34 13.20
N GLY A 751 7.25 26.22 12.98
CA GLY A 751 7.85 24.92 12.73
C GLY A 751 8.69 24.89 11.47
N LEU A 752 8.17 25.43 10.36
CA LEU A 752 8.91 25.55 9.09
C LEU A 752 10.11 26.51 9.21
N ASP A 753 9.95 27.63 9.92
CA ASP A 753 11.02 28.59 10.19
C ASP A 753 12.17 27.98 11.02
N ILE A 754 11.90 26.93 11.80
CA ILE A 754 12.94 26.14 12.49
C ILE A 754 13.61 25.11 11.56
N LEU A 755 12.84 24.49 10.66
CA LEU A 755 13.32 23.40 9.81
C LEU A 755 14.15 23.89 8.62
N ILE A 756 13.70 24.95 7.95
CA ILE A 756 14.30 25.49 6.73
C ILE A 756 15.79 25.83 6.93
N PRO A 757 16.21 26.59 7.98
CA PRO A 757 17.62 26.88 8.21
C PRO A 757 18.45 25.63 8.53
N LYS A 758 17.87 24.62 9.19
CA LYS A 758 18.56 23.36 9.50
C LYS A 758 18.84 22.55 8.24
N LEU A 759 17.88 22.52 7.31
CA LEU A 759 18.06 21.89 6.01
C LEU A 759 19.17 22.60 5.21
N ALA A 760 19.20 23.93 5.23
CA ALA A 760 20.27 24.71 4.61
C ALA A 760 21.67 24.36 5.18
N VAL A 761 21.78 24.16 6.50
CA VAL A 761 23.03 23.68 7.14
C VAL A 761 23.44 22.29 6.64
N VAL A 762 22.49 21.36 6.48
CA VAL A 762 22.79 20.01 5.95
C VAL A 762 23.31 20.10 4.52
N ILE A 763 22.70 20.94 3.69
CA ILE A 763 23.13 21.19 2.30
C ILE A 763 24.55 21.76 2.27
N ASP A 764 24.89 22.72 3.13
CA ASP A 764 26.24 23.29 3.26
C ASP A 764 27.28 22.21 3.61
N LYS A 765 27.02 21.39 4.63
CA LYS A 765 27.96 20.33 5.06
C LYS A 765 28.16 19.27 3.99
N LEU A 766 27.10 18.83 3.33
CA LEU A 766 27.22 17.88 2.22
C LEU A 766 27.96 18.50 1.02
N SER A 767 27.80 19.81 0.79
CA SER A 767 28.50 20.52 -0.29
C SER A 767 30.00 20.64 -0.03
N ALA A 768 30.40 20.86 1.23
CA ALA A 768 31.81 20.80 1.63
C ALA A 768 32.39 19.39 1.42
N PHE A 769 31.68 18.35 1.85
CA PHE A 769 32.06 16.95 1.58
C PHE A 769 32.17 16.66 0.08
N ALA A 770 31.21 17.14 -0.72
CA ALA A 770 31.23 16.95 -2.16
C ALA A 770 32.46 17.59 -2.82
N GLN A 771 32.85 18.79 -2.37
CA GLN A 771 34.05 19.48 -2.84
C GLN A 771 35.35 18.79 -2.44
N GLU A 772 35.44 18.30 -1.21
CA GLU A 772 36.62 17.57 -0.71
C GLU A 772 36.89 16.30 -1.54
N TYR A 773 35.84 15.54 -1.87
CA TYR A 773 35.95 14.27 -2.58
C TYR A 773 35.57 14.36 -4.07
N LYS A 774 35.62 15.57 -4.66
CA LYS A 774 35.21 15.81 -6.06
C LYS A 774 36.03 15.02 -7.08
N ASP A 775 37.30 14.77 -6.77
CA ASP A 775 38.28 14.10 -7.64
C ASP A 775 38.44 12.59 -7.34
N LEU A 776 37.85 12.07 -6.25
CA LEU A 776 38.04 10.69 -5.80
C LEU A 776 37.17 9.72 -6.62
N PRO A 777 37.74 8.88 -7.52
CA PRO A 777 36.96 7.94 -8.32
C PRO A 777 36.33 6.84 -7.46
N CYS A 778 35.08 6.49 -7.76
CA CYS A 778 34.38 5.35 -7.15
C CYS A 778 33.48 4.66 -8.18
N LEU A 779 33.11 3.40 -7.93
CA LEU A 779 32.19 2.67 -8.81
C LEU A 779 30.83 3.36 -8.88
N GLY A 780 30.31 3.60 -10.08
CA GLY A 780 28.89 3.91 -10.26
C GLY A 780 28.06 2.64 -10.07
N PHE A 781 26.78 2.79 -9.70
CA PHE A 781 25.86 1.66 -9.60
C PHE A 781 24.56 1.93 -10.37
N THR A 782 24.14 0.98 -11.20
CA THR A 782 22.84 0.99 -11.89
C THR A 782 22.16 -0.36 -11.64
N HIS A 783 20.93 -0.36 -11.13
CA HIS A 783 20.24 -1.59 -10.70
C HIS A 783 21.01 -2.38 -9.61
N GLY A 784 21.80 -1.68 -8.79
CA GLY A 784 22.68 -2.31 -7.80
C GLY A 784 23.91 -3.01 -8.40
N GLN A 785 24.14 -2.89 -9.71
CA GLN A 785 25.28 -3.50 -10.41
C GLN A 785 26.38 -2.46 -10.67
N PRO A 786 27.67 -2.81 -10.51
CA PRO A 786 28.79 -1.94 -10.85
C PRO A 786 28.71 -1.44 -12.30
N ALA A 787 28.84 -0.13 -12.47
CA ALA A 787 28.80 0.58 -13.73
C ALA A 787 30.07 1.45 -13.90
N GLN A 788 30.07 2.37 -14.86
CA GLN A 788 31.18 3.29 -15.09
C GLN A 788 31.54 4.09 -13.82
N LEU A 789 32.84 4.37 -13.66
CA LEU A 789 33.33 5.17 -12.53
C LEU A 789 32.71 6.58 -12.53
N VAL A 790 32.37 7.03 -11.34
CA VAL A 790 32.01 8.41 -11.00
C VAL A 790 32.98 8.91 -9.93
N THR A 791 32.71 10.04 -9.28
CA THR A 791 33.43 10.44 -8.08
C THR A 791 32.53 10.46 -6.86
N VAL A 792 33.11 10.28 -5.67
CA VAL A 792 32.41 10.35 -4.39
C VAL A 792 31.72 11.71 -4.25
N GLY A 793 32.40 12.80 -4.63
CA GLY A 793 31.82 14.14 -4.61
C GLY A 793 30.65 14.32 -5.58
N LYS A 794 30.72 13.73 -6.78
CA LYS A 794 29.61 13.75 -7.74
C LYS A 794 28.41 12.96 -7.22
N ARG A 795 28.62 11.84 -6.52
CA ARG A 795 27.54 11.09 -5.86
C ARG A 795 26.85 11.95 -4.81
N ALA A 796 27.61 12.63 -3.96
CA ALA A 796 27.07 13.54 -2.95
C ALA A 796 26.26 14.71 -3.58
N CYS A 797 26.66 15.22 -4.74
CA CYS A 797 25.88 16.24 -5.47
C CYS A 797 24.48 15.76 -5.89
N LEU A 798 24.28 14.46 -6.15
CA LEU A 798 22.94 13.92 -6.42
C LEU A 798 22.02 14.03 -5.20
N TRP A 799 22.57 13.83 -3.99
CA TRP A 799 21.81 14.01 -2.74
C TRP A 799 21.48 15.48 -2.49
N ILE A 800 22.47 16.37 -2.70
CA ILE A 800 22.30 17.82 -2.52
C ILE A 800 21.23 18.37 -3.48
N GLN A 801 21.20 17.89 -4.72
CA GLN A 801 20.20 18.30 -5.70
C GLN A 801 18.77 18.06 -5.21
N ASP A 802 18.49 16.89 -4.63
CA ASP A 802 17.16 16.59 -4.09
C ASP A 802 16.84 17.48 -2.88
N LEU A 803 17.81 17.69 -1.98
CA LEU A 803 17.65 18.55 -0.80
C LEU A 803 17.40 20.02 -1.15
N LEU A 804 17.97 20.53 -2.27
CA LEU A 804 17.65 21.87 -2.77
C LEU A 804 16.19 21.98 -3.24
N MET A 805 15.65 20.92 -3.86
CA MET A 805 14.23 20.87 -4.24
C MET A 805 13.33 20.83 -3.01
N ASP A 806 13.72 20.08 -1.98
CA ASP A 806 12.99 20.04 -0.71
C ASP A 806 13.03 21.39 0.01
N LEU A 807 14.18 22.07 0.04
CA LEU A 807 14.32 23.41 0.62
C LEU A 807 13.37 24.40 -0.05
N ARG A 808 13.37 24.44 -1.39
CA ARG A 808 12.43 25.26 -2.17
C ARG A 808 10.97 24.93 -1.85
N ASN A 809 10.64 23.64 -1.73
CA ASN A 809 9.26 23.21 -1.45
C ASN A 809 8.81 23.63 -0.05
N LEU A 810 9.69 23.56 0.96
CA LEU A 810 9.42 23.99 2.32
C LEU A 810 9.30 25.52 2.42
N GLU A 811 10.19 26.27 1.75
CA GLU A 811 10.11 27.73 1.64
C GLU A 811 8.76 28.16 1.02
N ARG A 812 8.40 27.55 -0.11
CA ARG A 812 7.10 27.81 -0.76
C ARG A 812 5.93 27.49 0.17
N ALA A 813 5.94 26.32 0.81
CA ALA A 813 4.85 25.93 1.72
C ALA A 813 4.73 26.89 2.91
N ARG A 814 5.85 27.42 3.40
CA ARG A 814 5.90 28.43 4.46
C ARG A 814 5.38 29.78 3.99
N ASP A 815 5.80 30.24 2.82
CA ASP A 815 5.44 31.57 2.28
C ASP A 815 4.00 31.62 1.75
N ASP A 816 3.45 30.49 1.32
CA ASP A 816 2.05 30.35 0.91
C ASP A 816 1.07 30.36 2.11
N LEU A 817 1.56 30.26 3.36
CA LEU A 817 0.71 30.30 4.54
C LEU A 817 0.04 31.67 4.68
N ARG A 818 -1.30 31.65 4.74
CA ARG A 818 -2.14 32.82 5.02
C ARG A 818 -2.86 32.62 6.32
N PHE A 819 -3.08 33.71 7.04
CA PHE A 819 -3.80 33.69 8.31
C PHE A 819 -5.29 33.35 8.09
N ARG A 820 -5.94 32.67 9.05
CA ARG A 820 -7.40 32.48 8.97
C ARG A 820 -8.10 33.80 9.23
N GLY A 821 -7.68 34.54 10.25
CA GLY A 821 -8.28 35.83 10.61
C GLY A 821 -9.57 35.72 11.44
N VAL A 822 -10.32 36.81 11.53
CA VAL A 822 -11.59 36.98 12.27
C VAL A 822 -12.81 36.71 11.38
N LYS A 823 -13.08 35.44 11.08
CA LYS A 823 -14.07 35.04 10.05
C LYS A 823 -15.47 34.65 10.53
N GLY A 824 -15.67 34.63 11.85
CA GLY A 824 -16.96 34.26 12.45
C GLY A 824 -17.30 32.78 12.23
N THR A 825 -18.60 32.47 12.20
CA THR A 825 -19.10 31.09 12.24
C THR A 825 -18.96 30.34 10.92
N THR A 826 -19.23 30.98 9.78
CA THR A 826 -19.23 30.32 8.46
C THR A 826 -18.31 31.00 7.46
N GLY A 827 -17.43 31.90 7.91
CA GLY A 827 -16.54 32.65 7.03
C GLY A 827 -17.04 34.04 6.67
N THR A 828 -18.31 34.34 6.95
CA THR A 828 -19.01 35.57 6.51
C THR A 828 -18.82 36.78 7.42
N GLN A 829 -18.15 36.62 8.57
CA GLN A 829 -17.91 37.70 9.54
C GLN A 829 -19.18 38.33 10.14
N ALA A 830 -20.35 37.70 10.00
CA ALA A 830 -21.65 38.27 10.42
C ALA A 830 -21.70 38.69 11.89
N SER A 831 -21.07 37.92 12.79
CA SER A 831 -21.00 38.24 14.22
C SER A 831 -20.21 39.53 14.49
N PHE A 832 -19.11 39.75 13.76
CA PHE A 832 -18.33 40.97 13.87
C PHE A 832 -19.05 42.15 13.23
N LEU A 833 -19.71 41.95 12.09
CA LEU A 833 -20.54 42.97 11.46
C LEU A 833 -21.67 43.45 12.38
N GLN A 834 -22.28 42.54 13.15
CA GLN A 834 -23.27 42.90 14.15
C GLN A 834 -22.68 43.71 15.31
N ILE A 835 -21.47 43.36 15.77
CA ILE A 835 -20.78 44.10 16.84
C ILE A 835 -20.42 45.52 16.40
N PHE A 836 -20.12 45.71 15.11
CA PHE A 836 -19.86 47.02 14.52
C PHE A 836 -21.08 47.65 13.85
N GLU A 837 -22.30 47.23 14.23
CA GLU A 837 -23.57 47.85 13.79
C GLU A 837 -23.73 47.97 12.25
N GLY A 838 -23.16 47.03 11.49
CA GLY A 838 -23.21 47.03 10.03
C GLY A 838 -22.05 47.74 9.32
N ASP A 839 -21.04 48.22 10.04
CA ASP A 839 -19.86 48.86 9.46
C ASP A 839 -18.87 47.83 8.89
N HIS A 840 -18.95 47.61 7.58
CA HIS A 840 -18.08 46.68 6.85
C HIS A 840 -16.60 47.10 6.89
N GLY A 841 -16.31 48.41 6.86
CA GLY A 841 -14.93 48.90 6.82
C GLY A 841 -14.19 48.58 8.12
N LYS A 842 -14.86 48.69 9.27
CA LYS A 842 -14.28 48.28 10.56
C LYS A 842 -14.06 46.77 10.66
N VAL A 843 -14.92 45.96 10.05
CA VAL A 843 -14.74 44.50 10.04
C VAL A 843 -13.52 44.09 9.22
N GLU A 844 -13.30 44.71 8.06
CA GLU A 844 -12.09 44.50 7.26
C GLU A 844 -10.83 44.95 8.00
N GLN A 845 -10.85 46.16 8.58
CA GLN A 845 -9.74 46.68 9.38
C GLN A 845 -9.43 45.80 10.61
N LEU A 846 -10.45 45.22 11.26
CA LEU A 846 -10.22 44.29 12.37
C LEU A 846 -9.41 43.06 11.92
N ASP A 847 -9.72 42.51 10.75
CA ASP A 847 -9.00 41.36 10.20
C ASP A 847 -7.57 41.69 9.80
N GLU A 848 -7.36 42.86 9.20
CA GLU A 848 -6.03 43.36 8.85
C GLU A 848 -5.16 43.57 10.10
N LEU A 849 -5.67 44.28 11.11
CA LEU A 849 -4.95 44.56 12.35
C LEU A 849 -4.54 43.29 13.10
N VAL A 850 -5.46 42.32 13.23
CA VAL A 850 -5.15 41.05 13.90
C VAL A 850 -4.15 40.22 13.09
N THR A 851 -4.25 40.23 11.76
CA THR A 851 -3.32 39.53 10.86
C THR A 851 -1.90 40.10 10.95
N GLU A 852 -1.78 41.43 10.96
CA GLU A 852 -0.50 42.14 11.11
C GLU A 852 0.12 41.83 12.48
N LYS A 853 -0.66 41.94 13.56
CA LYS A 853 -0.22 41.59 14.93
C LYS A 853 0.24 40.14 15.04
N ALA A 854 -0.37 39.22 14.29
CA ALA A 854 0.02 37.81 14.24
C ALA A 854 1.26 37.53 13.38
N GLY A 855 1.78 38.51 12.66
CA GLY A 855 2.98 38.39 11.82
C GLY A 855 2.75 37.65 10.51
N PHE A 856 1.56 37.75 9.92
CA PHE A 856 1.25 37.23 8.59
C PHE A 856 1.13 38.37 7.58
N SER A 857 1.53 38.10 6.33
CA SER A 857 1.43 39.09 5.24
C SER A 857 -0.01 39.29 4.76
N SER A 858 -0.86 38.27 4.88
CA SER A 858 -2.28 38.34 4.52
C SER A 858 -3.11 37.28 5.24
N ALA A 859 -4.40 37.56 5.41
CA ALA A 859 -5.40 36.56 5.76
C ALA A 859 -6.11 36.04 4.50
N PHE A 860 -6.74 34.87 4.59
CA PHE A 860 -7.69 34.42 3.56
C PHE A 860 -8.80 35.46 3.37
N ILE A 861 -9.31 35.70 2.16
CA ILE A 861 -10.50 36.55 2.01
C ILE A 861 -11.75 35.68 2.17
N ILE A 862 -11.74 34.51 1.54
CA ILE A 862 -12.81 33.54 1.58
C ILE A 862 -12.35 32.34 2.42
N SER A 863 -13.11 32.05 3.46
CA SER A 863 -12.95 30.83 4.26
C SER A 863 -14.31 30.24 4.53
N SER A 864 -14.33 28.98 4.97
CA SER A 864 -15.49 28.41 5.63
C SER A 864 -15.43 28.77 7.13
N GLN A 865 -15.85 27.86 8.02
CA GLN A 865 -15.57 28.01 9.44
C GLN A 865 -14.07 27.91 9.76
N THR A 866 -13.28 27.19 8.95
CA THR A 866 -11.83 26.96 9.15
C THR A 866 -11.00 27.65 8.06
N TYR A 867 -9.67 27.69 8.20
CA TYR A 867 -8.84 27.86 7.00
C TYR A 867 -9.01 26.64 6.07
N SER A 868 -8.61 26.79 4.80
CA SER A 868 -8.69 25.66 3.87
C SER A 868 -7.70 24.56 4.28
N ARG A 869 -8.18 23.37 4.62
CA ARG A 869 -7.34 22.21 4.99
C ARG A 869 -6.41 21.75 3.84
N LYS A 870 -6.56 22.34 2.65
CA LYS A 870 -5.59 22.26 1.56
C LYS A 870 -4.19 22.73 1.98
N ILE A 871 -4.10 23.70 2.89
CA ILE A 871 -2.81 24.15 3.46
C ILE A 871 -2.08 22.99 4.16
N ASP A 872 -2.81 22.16 4.91
CA ASP A 872 -2.22 21.02 5.61
C ASP A 872 -1.69 19.97 4.62
N VAL A 873 -2.39 19.80 3.49
CA VAL A 873 -1.92 18.96 2.37
C VAL A 873 -0.64 19.51 1.76
N ASP A 874 -0.57 20.83 1.53
CA ASP A 874 0.57 21.44 0.85
C ASP A 874 1.83 21.44 1.75
N VAL A 875 1.67 21.66 3.05
CA VAL A 875 2.75 21.50 4.05
C VAL A 875 3.12 20.02 4.22
N GLY A 876 2.13 19.15 4.38
CA GLY A 876 2.33 17.71 4.54
C GLY A 876 3.12 17.11 3.38
N ASN A 877 2.74 17.42 2.13
CA ASN A 877 3.44 16.92 0.95
C ASN A 877 4.89 17.42 0.86
N ALA A 878 5.17 18.67 1.25
CA ALA A 878 6.54 19.18 1.28
C ALA A 878 7.41 18.41 2.30
N LEU A 879 6.86 18.13 3.49
CA LEU A 879 7.54 17.31 4.50
C LEU A 879 7.67 15.84 4.05
N GLY A 880 6.67 15.30 3.36
CA GLY A 880 6.69 13.94 2.84
C GLY A 880 7.76 13.73 1.77
N SER A 881 7.90 14.69 0.84
CA SER A 881 8.99 14.75 -0.15
C SER A 881 10.36 14.70 0.53
N PHE A 882 10.55 15.54 1.56
CA PHE A 882 11.79 15.55 2.33
C PHE A 882 12.05 14.22 3.05
N GLY A 883 11.00 13.56 3.54
CA GLY A 883 11.07 12.20 4.10
C GLY A 883 11.60 11.17 3.12
N SER A 884 11.14 11.21 1.86
CA SER A 884 11.63 10.34 0.78
C SER A 884 13.10 10.60 0.43
N THR A 885 13.53 11.87 0.40
CA THR A 885 14.94 12.23 0.21
C THR A 885 15.81 11.68 1.34
N CYS A 886 15.36 11.82 2.60
CA CYS A 886 16.05 11.27 3.77
C CYS A 886 16.20 9.74 3.70
N GLU A 887 15.14 9.03 3.30
CA GLU A 887 15.18 7.58 3.15
C GLU A 887 16.14 7.16 2.03
N ARG A 888 16.11 7.82 0.86
CA ARG A 888 17.02 7.55 -0.25
C ARG A 888 18.49 7.76 0.15
N ILE A 889 18.83 8.90 0.73
CA ILE A 889 20.21 9.19 1.18
C ILE A 889 20.65 8.18 2.24
N GLY A 890 19.79 7.87 3.21
CA GLY A 890 20.06 6.89 4.25
C GLY A 890 20.29 5.48 3.67
N ILE A 891 19.51 5.07 2.67
CA ILE A 891 19.68 3.79 1.97
C ILE A 891 21.01 3.76 1.21
N ASP A 892 21.35 4.82 0.48
CA ASP A 892 22.64 4.92 -0.24
C ASP A 892 23.82 4.79 0.73
N ILE A 893 23.82 5.53 1.83
CA ILE A 893 24.89 5.45 2.85
C ILE A 893 24.98 4.05 3.44
N ARG A 894 23.84 3.39 3.70
CA ARG A 894 23.81 2.01 4.22
C ARG A 894 24.37 1.01 3.21
N HIS A 895 24.06 1.16 1.92
CA HIS A 895 24.65 0.33 0.87
C HIS A 895 26.16 0.56 0.74
N LEU A 896 26.62 1.80 0.82
CA LEU A 896 28.06 2.10 0.78
C LEU A 896 28.80 1.58 2.03
N ALA A 897 28.15 1.62 3.20
CA ALA A 897 28.68 1.01 4.42
C ALA A 897 28.74 -0.52 4.33
N MET A 898 27.75 -1.15 3.67
CA MET A 898 27.78 -2.57 3.35
C MET A 898 28.95 -2.92 2.43
N LEU A 899 29.28 -2.05 1.47
CA LEU A 899 30.45 -2.17 0.58
C LEU A 899 31.77 -1.72 1.23
N LYS A 900 31.72 -1.16 2.46
CA LYS A 900 32.86 -0.56 3.18
C LYS A 900 33.51 0.62 2.45
N GLU A 901 32.77 1.28 1.56
CA GLU A 901 33.22 2.48 0.84
C GLU A 901 33.00 3.76 1.65
N LEU A 902 32.01 3.76 2.56
CA LEU A 902 31.65 4.92 3.37
C LEU A 902 31.04 4.47 4.70
N GLU A 903 31.48 5.05 5.82
CA GLU A 903 30.92 4.79 7.16
C GLU A 903 30.32 6.08 7.75
N GLU A 904 29.34 5.95 8.64
CA GLU A 904 28.80 7.09 9.38
C GLU A 904 29.73 7.52 10.54
N PRO A 905 29.64 8.77 11.02
CA PRO A 905 30.48 9.24 12.12
C PRO A 905 30.28 8.43 13.41
N PHE A 906 31.38 8.16 14.11
CA PHE A 906 31.43 7.34 15.33
C PHE A 906 32.09 8.13 16.46
N GLU A 907 31.46 8.17 17.64
CA GLU A 907 32.00 8.91 18.78
C GLU A 907 33.16 8.16 19.45
N LYS A 908 34.10 8.92 20.04
CA LYS A 908 35.37 8.39 20.57
C LYS A 908 35.17 7.30 21.64
N ASP A 909 34.10 7.41 22.43
CA ASP A 909 33.74 6.48 23.51
C ASP A 909 32.58 5.53 23.12
N GLN A 910 32.09 5.60 21.89
CA GLN A 910 31.02 4.73 21.42
C GLN A 910 31.56 3.29 21.33
N ILE A 911 30.88 2.34 21.97
CA ILE A 911 31.20 0.91 21.83
C ILE A 911 30.42 0.38 20.62
N GLY A 912 31.12 -0.31 19.71
CA GLY A 912 30.51 -1.00 18.57
C GLY A 912 29.71 -2.22 19.02
N SER A 913 29.79 -3.34 18.30
CA SER A 913 29.17 -4.57 18.83
C SER A 913 29.95 -5.08 20.06
N SER A 914 29.23 -5.56 21.08
CA SER A 914 29.82 -6.06 22.33
C SER A 914 30.73 -7.29 22.16
N ALA A 915 30.68 -7.96 20.99
CA ALA A 915 31.46 -9.15 20.68
C ALA A 915 32.51 -8.96 19.56
N MET A 916 32.37 -7.94 18.69
CA MET A 916 33.27 -7.70 17.55
C MET A 916 33.57 -6.20 17.39
N ALA A 917 34.76 -5.77 17.83
CA ALA A 917 35.15 -4.37 17.89
C ALA A 917 35.36 -3.69 16.51
N TYR A 918 35.68 -4.48 15.47
CA TYR A 918 35.95 -3.98 14.11
C TYR A 918 34.69 -3.87 13.23
N LYS A 919 33.52 -4.31 13.72
CA LYS A 919 32.27 -4.39 12.96
C LYS A 919 31.30 -3.29 13.41
N ARG A 920 31.02 -2.36 12.51
CA ARG A 920 30.16 -1.19 12.76
C ARG A 920 28.85 -1.31 11.98
N ASN A 921 27.77 -0.79 12.57
CA ASN A 921 26.45 -0.73 11.92
C ASN A 921 26.10 0.74 11.64
N PRO A 922 25.49 1.06 10.49
CA PRO A 922 25.05 2.41 10.16
C PRO A 922 23.73 2.78 10.88
N MET A 923 23.76 2.79 12.21
CA MET A 923 22.59 2.97 13.09
C MET A 923 21.91 4.34 12.90
N ARG A 924 22.69 5.41 12.67
CA ARG A 924 22.15 6.77 12.44
C ARG A 924 21.44 6.83 11.09
N SER A 925 22.04 6.21 10.08
CA SER A 925 21.46 6.12 8.73
C SER A 925 20.21 5.24 8.68
N GLU A 926 20.14 4.17 9.49
CA GLU A 926 18.94 3.36 9.69
C GLU A 926 17.81 4.14 10.38
N ARG A 927 18.15 4.93 11.40
CA ARG A 927 17.20 5.82 12.06
C ARG A 927 16.68 6.90 11.10
N LEU A 928 17.56 7.47 10.27
CA LEU A 928 17.18 8.39 9.21
C LEU A 928 16.17 7.76 8.24
N CYS A 929 16.43 6.52 7.78
CA CYS A 929 15.50 5.78 6.93
C CYS A 929 14.16 5.53 7.61
N SER A 930 14.17 5.14 8.89
CA SER A 930 12.95 4.83 9.64
C SER A 930 12.07 6.07 9.83
N LEU A 931 12.68 7.20 10.21
CA LEU A 931 11.95 8.46 10.40
C LEU A 931 11.53 9.06 9.06
N GLY A 932 12.38 8.98 8.03
CA GLY A 932 12.05 9.41 6.67
C GLY A 932 10.86 8.65 6.09
N ARG A 933 10.83 7.32 6.27
CA ARG A 933 9.70 6.47 5.85
C ARG A 933 8.41 6.77 6.61
N HIS A 934 8.50 7.09 7.90
CA HIS A 934 7.32 7.53 8.63
C HIS A 934 6.82 8.86 8.07
N LEU A 935 7.72 9.84 7.92
CA LEU A 935 7.40 11.18 7.44
C LEU A 935 6.79 11.19 6.04
N GLN A 936 7.27 10.35 5.10
CA GLN A 936 6.74 10.31 3.74
C GLN A 936 5.30 9.75 3.64
N ASN A 937 4.85 9.00 4.64
CA ASN A 937 3.53 8.37 4.64
C ASN A 937 2.45 9.19 5.36
N LEU A 938 2.83 10.14 6.22
CA LEU A 938 1.90 11.03 6.93
C LEU A 938 1.01 11.94 6.04
N PRO A 939 1.43 12.39 4.83
CA PRO A 939 0.60 13.31 4.04
C PRO A 939 -0.73 12.70 3.56
N LYS A 940 -0.85 11.37 3.54
CA LYS A 940 -2.06 10.68 3.12
C LYS A 940 -3.26 11.05 4.00
N ASP A 941 -3.06 11.17 5.30
CA ASP A 941 -4.13 11.50 6.24
C ASP A 941 -4.64 12.93 6.02
N ALA A 942 -3.75 13.88 5.70
CA ALA A 942 -4.11 15.25 5.35
C ALA A 942 -4.87 15.31 4.01
N LEU A 943 -4.46 14.52 3.01
CA LEU A 943 -5.14 14.40 1.72
C LEU A 943 -6.58 13.89 1.90
N ASP A 944 -6.76 12.82 2.67
CA ASP A 944 -8.06 12.24 2.94
C ASP A 944 -8.96 13.19 3.73
N THR A 945 -8.41 13.80 4.79
CA THR A 945 -9.12 14.78 5.63
C THR A 945 -9.63 15.96 4.82
N TYR A 946 -8.80 16.51 3.92
CA TYR A 946 -9.23 17.60 3.04
C TYR A 946 -10.36 17.14 2.09
N SER A 947 -10.22 15.96 1.48
CA SER A 947 -11.22 15.44 0.52
C SER A 947 -12.58 15.12 1.15
N ALA A 948 -12.58 14.77 2.44
CA ALA A 948 -13.76 14.43 3.22
C ALA A 948 -14.38 15.65 3.95
N GLN A 949 -13.87 16.87 3.72
CA GLN A 949 -14.45 18.08 4.30
C GLN A 949 -15.77 18.42 3.60
N TRP A 950 -16.88 18.41 4.36
CA TRP A 950 -18.22 18.67 3.82
C TRP A 950 -18.64 20.13 4.02
N PHE A 951 -19.04 20.79 2.93
CA PHE A 951 -19.59 22.15 2.90
C PHE A 951 -18.79 23.13 3.78
N GLU A 952 -19.43 23.82 4.73
CA GLU A 952 -18.76 24.81 5.58
C GLU A 952 -17.97 24.22 6.76
N ARG A 953 -18.28 22.99 7.24
CA ARG A 953 -17.48 22.18 8.20
C ARG A 953 -18.08 20.78 8.44
N SER A 954 -17.21 19.76 8.56
CA SER A 954 -17.49 18.46 9.20
C SER A 954 -16.51 18.18 10.36
N LEU A 955 -16.98 17.59 11.47
CA LEU A 955 -16.16 17.23 12.64
C LEU A 955 -15.50 15.86 12.43
N VAL A 956 -14.51 15.76 11.54
CA VAL A 956 -13.82 14.48 11.24
C VAL A 956 -12.31 14.49 11.44
N ALA A 957 -11.74 15.55 12.03
CA ALA A 957 -10.31 15.62 12.32
C ALA A 957 -10.06 15.83 13.81
N ASN A 958 -10.15 14.76 14.59
CA ASN A 958 -9.54 14.64 15.91
C ASN A 958 -9.31 13.14 16.15
N HIS A 959 -8.05 12.76 16.39
CA HIS A 959 -7.53 11.41 16.68
C HIS A 959 -6.90 10.65 15.50
N ILE A 960 -5.57 10.70 15.43
CA ILE A 960 -4.75 9.59 14.91
C ILE A 960 -4.00 8.99 16.11
N PRO A 961 -4.37 7.79 16.60
CA PRO A 961 -3.66 7.10 17.67
C PRO A 961 -2.48 6.25 17.17
N ASP A 962 -1.38 6.33 17.93
CA ASP A 962 -0.21 5.45 17.94
C ASP A 962 -0.60 3.96 18.13
N ASN A 963 -0.17 3.07 17.23
CA ASN A 963 0.43 1.75 17.51
C ASN A 963 0.42 0.85 16.26
N VAL A 964 1.58 0.25 15.96
CA VAL A 964 1.81 -1.18 15.68
C VAL A 964 3.15 -1.28 14.95
N THR A 965 4.16 -1.88 15.59
CA THR A 965 5.07 -2.88 14.99
C THR A 965 6.07 -3.36 16.04
N SER A 966 5.73 -4.43 16.75
CA SER A 966 6.72 -5.24 17.45
C SER A 966 6.45 -6.71 17.15
N GLY A 967 7.36 -7.35 16.41
CA GLY A 967 7.46 -8.80 16.39
C GLY A 967 7.61 -9.42 15.01
N PHE A 968 8.82 -9.46 14.47
CA PHE A 968 9.21 -10.50 13.51
C PHE A 968 10.56 -11.10 13.89
N VAL A 969 10.65 -12.42 13.74
CA VAL A 969 11.84 -13.26 13.95
C VAL A 969 12.19 -13.90 12.61
N VAL A 970 13.47 -13.90 12.20
CA VAL A 970 13.96 -14.50 10.94
C VAL A 970 15.24 -15.32 11.17
N TYR A 971 15.38 -16.40 10.40
CA TYR A 971 16.28 -17.55 10.57
C TYR A 971 17.66 -17.37 9.89
N PRO A 972 18.78 -17.33 10.66
CA PRO A 972 20.13 -17.00 10.17
C PRO A 972 20.80 -18.05 9.24
N GLU A 973 20.39 -19.31 9.30
CA GLU A 973 21.19 -20.40 8.69
C GLU A 973 20.92 -20.61 7.19
N VAL A 974 19.78 -20.11 6.70
CA VAL A 974 19.45 -20.11 5.27
C VAL A 974 20.24 -19.01 4.53
N ILE A 975 20.55 -17.91 5.21
CA ILE A 975 21.29 -16.76 4.65
C ILE A 975 22.77 -17.11 4.46
N ARG A 976 23.36 -17.88 5.38
CA ARG A 976 24.76 -18.31 5.32
C ARG A 976 25.06 -19.24 4.13
N ARG A 977 24.04 -19.95 3.63
CA ARG A 977 24.15 -20.83 2.45
C ARG A 977 24.13 -20.03 1.14
N HIS A 978 23.24 -19.04 1.00
CA HIS A 978 23.16 -18.17 -0.18
C HIS A 978 24.40 -17.28 -0.38
N VAL A 979 25.13 -16.95 0.68
CA VAL A 979 26.37 -16.17 0.60
C VAL A 979 27.54 -16.96 0.00
N ASN A 980 27.57 -18.28 0.16
CA ASN A 980 28.66 -19.11 -0.38
C ASN A 980 28.42 -19.56 -1.83
N ASP A 981 27.16 -19.57 -2.29
CA ASP A 981 26.78 -20.09 -3.61
C ASP A 981 26.95 -19.04 -4.75
N GLU A 982 27.04 -17.75 -4.46
CA GLU A 982 26.99 -16.67 -5.48
C GLU A 982 28.31 -15.91 -5.71
N LEU A 983 29.33 -16.10 -4.87
CA LEU A 983 30.68 -15.57 -5.14
C LEU A 983 31.30 -16.11 -6.44
N PRO A 984 30.90 -17.32 -6.88
CA PRO A 984 31.27 -17.81 -8.17
C PRO A 984 30.55 -17.24 -9.33
N PHE A 985 29.63 -16.23 -9.28
CA PHE A 985 28.97 -15.71 -10.48
C PHE A 985 29.25 -14.22 -10.90
N MET A 986 30.44 -13.64 -10.72
CA MET A 986 30.72 -12.19 -10.88
C MET A 986 31.62 -11.70 -12.03
N ALA A 987 31.92 -12.46 -13.08
CA ALA A 987 32.60 -11.88 -14.23
C ALA A 987 31.91 -12.23 -15.54
N THR A 988 31.89 -11.36 -16.52
CA THR A 988 31.14 -11.40 -17.81
C THR A 988 29.99 -10.42 -17.75
N PRO A 989 29.71 -9.71 -18.83
CA PRO A 989 30.57 -8.84 -19.63
C PRO A 989 29.99 -7.43 -19.45
N VAL A 990 30.09 -6.88 -18.24
CA VAL A 990 29.49 -5.58 -17.87
C VAL A 990 30.59 -4.63 -17.42
N ASN A 991 31.59 -4.42 -18.29
CA ASN A 991 32.51 -3.30 -18.16
C ASN A 991 32.87 -2.77 -19.56
N ASN A 992 31.90 -2.08 -20.17
CA ASN A 992 31.89 -1.69 -21.58
C ASN A 992 32.95 -0.62 -21.94
N TYR A 993 33.64 0.00 -20.97
CA TYR A 993 34.57 1.12 -21.21
C TYR A 993 36.05 0.73 -21.27
N LEU A 994 36.50 -0.26 -20.48
CA LEU A 994 37.83 -0.87 -20.66
C LEU A 994 37.90 -1.57 -22.02
N GLN A 995 36.79 -2.24 -22.37
CA GLN A 995 36.57 -2.81 -23.69
C GLN A 995 36.76 -1.74 -24.78
N GLN A 996 36.14 -0.57 -24.61
CA GLN A 996 36.18 0.52 -25.57
C GLN A 996 37.55 1.22 -25.66
N GLN A 997 38.27 1.43 -24.55
CA GLN A 997 39.64 1.98 -24.57
C GLN A 997 40.64 1.02 -25.24
N VAL A 998 40.55 -0.28 -24.94
CA VAL A 998 41.35 -1.32 -25.60
C VAL A 998 41.01 -1.42 -27.09
N ILE A 999 39.72 -1.42 -27.45
CA ILE A 999 39.27 -1.41 -28.85
C ILE A 999 39.74 -0.14 -29.57
N MET A 1000 39.65 1.05 -28.95
CA MET A 1000 40.07 2.32 -29.55
C MET A 1000 41.59 2.43 -29.66
N ALA A 1001 42.35 1.93 -28.69
CA ALA A 1001 43.80 1.81 -28.78
C ALA A 1001 44.21 0.84 -29.89
N CYS A 1002 43.56 -0.32 -30.01
CA CYS A 1002 43.75 -1.27 -31.11
C CYS A 1002 43.46 -0.63 -32.47
N VAL A 1003 42.34 0.09 -32.60
CA VAL A 1003 41.97 0.83 -33.82
C VAL A 1003 42.98 1.92 -34.16
N LYS A 1004 43.48 2.66 -33.17
CA LYS A 1004 44.53 3.67 -33.35
C LYS A 1004 45.87 3.07 -33.81
N LYS A 1005 46.13 1.80 -33.48
CA LYS A 1005 47.28 1.02 -33.97
C LYS A 1005 47.01 0.29 -35.31
N GLY A 1006 45.85 0.53 -35.94
CA GLY A 1006 45.51 0.00 -37.26
C GLY A 1006 44.73 -1.33 -37.26
N LEU A 1007 44.27 -1.81 -36.10
CA LEU A 1007 43.47 -3.04 -36.00
C LEU A 1007 41.98 -2.78 -36.24
N SER A 1008 41.26 -3.80 -36.70
CA SER A 1008 39.80 -3.74 -36.91
C SER A 1008 39.04 -3.60 -35.59
N ARG A 1009 38.13 -2.64 -35.52
CA ARG A 1009 37.25 -2.40 -34.36
C ARG A 1009 36.41 -3.64 -34.03
N GLN A 1010 35.89 -4.30 -35.06
CA GLN A 1010 34.97 -5.42 -34.90
C GLN A 1010 35.69 -6.66 -34.39
N ASP A 1011 36.90 -6.90 -34.90
CA ASP A 1011 37.73 -8.03 -34.48
C ASP A 1011 38.26 -7.81 -33.06
N ALA A 1012 38.69 -6.58 -32.73
CA ALA A 1012 39.07 -6.22 -31.38
C ALA A 1012 37.92 -6.35 -30.38
N HIS A 1013 36.69 -6.05 -30.79
CA HIS A 1013 35.49 -6.20 -29.97
C HIS A 1013 35.13 -7.66 -29.73
N GLU A 1014 35.18 -8.52 -30.74
CA GLU A 1014 34.84 -9.94 -30.56
C GLU A 1014 35.89 -10.66 -29.72
N GLU A 1015 37.19 -10.39 -29.94
CA GLU A 1015 38.27 -10.95 -29.13
C GLU A 1015 38.10 -10.61 -27.65
N ILE A 1016 37.92 -9.32 -27.33
CA ILE A 1016 37.73 -8.92 -25.95
C ILE A 1016 36.38 -9.38 -25.36
N ARG A 1017 35.33 -9.56 -26.18
CA ARG A 1017 34.04 -10.12 -25.72
C ARG A 1017 34.20 -11.57 -25.32
N VAL A 1018 34.92 -12.37 -26.11
CA VAL A 1018 35.21 -13.78 -25.79
C VAL A 1018 36.05 -13.87 -24.52
N LEU A 1019 37.12 -13.07 -24.38
CA LEU A 1019 37.92 -13.03 -23.15
C LEU A 1019 37.10 -12.56 -21.95
N SER A 1020 36.23 -11.56 -22.14
CA SER A 1020 35.29 -11.09 -21.13
C SER A 1020 34.16 -12.09 -20.85
N HIS A 1021 33.91 -13.06 -21.74
CA HIS A 1021 32.99 -14.18 -21.53
C HIS A 1021 33.67 -15.31 -20.72
N GLN A 1022 34.97 -15.48 -20.91
CA GLN A 1022 35.76 -16.51 -20.23
C GLN A 1022 36.27 -16.11 -18.85
N ALA A 1023 36.67 -14.85 -18.64
CA ALA A 1023 37.23 -14.32 -17.38
C ALA A 1023 36.28 -14.35 -16.18
N ALA A 1024 35.19 -15.02 -16.40
CA ALA A 1024 33.93 -14.43 -16.38
C ALA A 1024 32.92 -15.53 -16.25
N ASP A 1025 32.97 -16.54 -17.10
CA ASP A 1025 32.75 -17.89 -16.60
C ASP A 1025 33.72 -18.26 -15.47
N ASN A 1026 34.94 -17.70 -15.40
CA ASN A 1026 35.86 -17.86 -14.27
C ASN A 1026 35.28 -17.34 -12.95
N VAL A 1027 34.89 -16.07 -12.88
CA VAL A 1027 34.26 -15.56 -11.65
C VAL A 1027 32.75 -15.79 -11.55
N LYS A 1028 32.10 -16.22 -12.66
CA LYS A 1028 30.85 -16.94 -13.14
C LYS A 1028 30.52 -18.35 -12.69
N LYS A 1029 31.45 -19.27 -12.73
CA LYS A 1029 31.15 -20.69 -12.49
C LYS A 1029 32.16 -21.29 -11.53
N HIS A 1030 33.26 -20.58 -11.28
CA HIS A 1030 34.41 -21.11 -10.58
C HIS A 1030 34.81 -20.27 -9.36
N GLY A 1031 34.30 -19.03 -9.19
CA GLY A 1031 34.56 -18.18 -8.02
C GLY A 1031 36.00 -17.85 -7.78
N GLN A 1032 36.77 -17.83 -8.86
CA GLN A 1032 38.15 -17.39 -8.88
C GLN A 1032 38.22 -15.89 -9.15
N ASP A 1033 39.39 -15.27 -9.03
CA ASP A 1033 39.53 -13.84 -9.33
C ASP A 1033 39.34 -13.52 -10.83
N ASN A 1034 39.00 -12.26 -11.12
CA ASN A 1034 38.80 -11.81 -12.50
C ASN A 1034 40.15 -11.70 -13.20
N ASP A 1035 40.39 -12.60 -14.15
CA ASP A 1035 41.67 -12.76 -14.86
C ASP A 1035 41.66 -12.13 -16.27
N LEU A 1036 40.71 -11.24 -16.57
CA LEU A 1036 40.56 -10.62 -17.90
C LEU A 1036 41.85 -9.92 -18.37
N LEU A 1037 42.54 -9.20 -17.48
CA LEU A 1037 43.79 -8.51 -17.83
C LEU A 1037 44.93 -9.48 -18.15
N GLU A 1038 44.98 -10.62 -17.47
CA GLU A 1038 45.97 -11.66 -17.75
C GLU A 1038 45.67 -12.37 -19.07
N ARG A 1039 44.40 -12.58 -19.39
CA ARG A 1039 43.96 -13.09 -20.69
C ARG A 1039 44.32 -12.13 -21.82
N ILE A 1040 44.06 -10.83 -21.66
CA ILE A 1040 44.44 -9.80 -22.65
C ILE A 1040 45.96 -9.79 -22.88
N ARG A 1041 46.77 -9.92 -21.82
CA ARG A 1041 48.25 -9.97 -21.94
C ARG A 1041 48.76 -11.21 -22.67
N ARG A 1042 48.03 -12.33 -22.62
CA ARG A 1042 48.40 -13.61 -23.25
C ARG A 1042 47.92 -13.75 -24.69
N THR A 1043 46.88 -13.01 -25.07
CA THR A 1043 46.33 -13.06 -26.41
C THR A 1043 47.15 -12.20 -27.37
N GLU A 1044 47.75 -12.85 -28.37
CA GLU A 1044 48.66 -12.22 -29.35
C GLU A 1044 48.04 -11.00 -30.06
N PHE A 1045 46.73 -11.02 -30.29
CA PHE A 1045 45.96 -9.92 -30.89
C PHE A 1045 46.18 -8.56 -30.19
N PHE A 1046 46.36 -8.55 -28.87
CA PHE A 1046 46.52 -7.31 -28.08
C PHE A 1046 47.99 -6.88 -27.88
N SER A 1047 48.96 -7.59 -28.48
CA SER A 1047 50.40 -7.25 -28.39
C SER A 1047 50.73 -5.76 -28.65
N PRO A 1048 50.10 -5.08 -29.64
CA PRO A 1048 50.41 -3.67 -29.95
C PRO A 1048 50.04 -2.65 -28.86
N ILE A 1049 49.21 -3.01 -27.88
CA ILE A 1049 48.71 -2.10 -26.83
C ILE A 1049 49.25 -2.44 -25.43
N LEU A 1050 50.03 -3.51 -25.27
CA LEU A 1050 50.50 -3.98 -23.95
C LEU A 1050 51.36 -2.93 -23.22
N GLY A 1051 52.16 -2.16 -23.95
CA GLY A 1051 53.00 -1.09 -23.38
C GLY A 1051 52.21 0.14 -22.90
N GLU A 1052 50.93 0.28 -23.28
CA GLU A 1052 50.05 1.38 -22.88
C GLU A 1052 48.96 0.92 -21.89
N LEU A 1053 48.87 -0.39 -21.61
CA LEU A 1053 47.75 -1.01 -20.89
C LEU A 1053 47.59 -0.48 -19.45
N GLU A 1054 48.68 -0.22 -18.74
CA GLU A 1054 48.64 0.33 -17.38
C GLU A 1054 48.14 1.78 -17.36
N THR A 1055 48.49 2.58 -18.37
CA THR A 1055 48.01 3.95 -18.53
C THR A 1055 46.54 3.99 -18.94
N LEU A 1056 46.10 3.04 -19.78
CA LEU A 1056 44.70 2.87 -20.16
C LEU A 1056 43.80 2.42 -19.00
N LEU A 1057 44.38 1.96 -17.88
CA LEU A 1057 43.68 1.45 -16.70
C LEU A 1057 43.60 2.46 -15.55
N ASP A 1058 44.11 3.69 -15.71
CA ASP A 1058 44.06 4.72 -14.66
C ASP A 1058 42.61 5.15 -14.33
N PRO A 1059 42.10 4.86 -13.10
CA PRO A 1059 40.74 5.20 -12.65
C PRO A 1059 40.35 6.67 -12.87
N SER A 1060 41.31 7.60 -12.78
CA SER A 1060 41.09 9.04 -12.90
C SER A 1060 40.64 9.45 -14.32
N THR A 1061 40.97 8.64 -15.33
CA THR A 1061 40.59 8.89 -16.73
C THR A 1061 39.16 8.48 -17.06
N PHE A 1062 38.49 7.72 -16.17
CA PHE A 1062 37.16 7.14 -16.42
C PHE A 1062 35.99 7.93 -15.82
N VAL A 1063 36.28 8.95 -14.99
CA VAL A 1063 35.25 9.75 -14.30
C VAL A 1063 34.71 10.92 -15.14
N GLY A 1064 35.19 11.07 -16.38
CA GLY A 1064 34.71 12.07 -17.32
C GLY A 1064 34.83 13.50 -16.78
N ARG A 1065 33.70 14.21 -16.70
CA ARG A 1065 33.62 15.59 -16.19
C ARG A 1065 33.14 15.69 -14.73
N ALA A 1066 33.13 14.59 -13.99
CA ALA A 1066 32.58 14.55 -12.65
C ALA A 1066 33.15 15.64 -11.71
N PRO A 1067 34.47 15.91 -11.66
CA PRO A 1067 35.01 16.99 -10.84
C PRO A 1067 34.51 18.39 -11.25
N GLN A 1068 34.53 18.72 -12.55
CA GLN A 1068 34.10 20.04 -13.03
C GLN A 1068 32.59 20.24 -12.89
N GLN A 1069 31.80 19.16 -12.92
CA GLN A 1069 30.38 19.20 -12.64
C GLN A 1069 30.10 19.55 -11.18
N VAL A 1070 30.85 18.96 -10.24
CA VAL A 1070 30.76 19.29 -8.80
C VAL A 1070 31.08 20.76 -8.57
N GLU A 1071 32.20 21.26 -9.12
CA GLU A 1071 32.60 22.66 -8.99
C GLU A 1071 31.54 23.63 -9.51
N LYS A 1072 31.03 23.36 -10.71
CA LYS A 1072 29.99 24.18 -11.33
C LYS A 1072 28.72 24.18 -10.47
N PHE A 1073 28.21 23.00 -10.10
CA PHE A 1073 26.97 22.86 -9.33
C PHE A 1073 27.04 23.59 -7.98
N VAL A 1074 28.13 23.41 -7.23
CA VAL A 1074 28.31 24.06 -5.93
C VAL A 1074 28.46 25.58 -6.08
N SER A 1075 29.18 26.06 -7.09
CA SER A 1075 29.41 27.50 -7.29
C SER A 1075 28.21 28.25 -7.87
N THR A 1076 27.40 27.62 -8.71
CA THR A 1076 26.27 28.27 -9.39
C THR A 1076 24.93 28.06 -8.70
N GLU A 1077 24.61 26.85 -8.24
CA GLU A 1077 23.28 26.54 -7.70
C GLU A 1077 23.28 26.60 -6.16
N VAL A 1078 24.13 25.81 -5.51
CA VAL A 1078 24.16 25.72 -4.04
C VAL A 1078 24.46 27.08 -3.40
N LYS A 1079 25.52 27.76 -3.85
CA LYS A 1079 25.94 29.05 -3.28
C LYS A 1079 24.85 30.12 -3.37
N GLN A 1080 24.06 30.11 -4.45
CA GLN A 1080 22.98 31.08 -4.63
C GLN A 1080 21.84 30.83 -3.64
N VAL A 1081 21.45 29.56 -3.46
CA VAL A 1081 20.36 29.16 -2.54
C VAL A 1081 20.74 29.34 -1.06
N LEU A 1082 22.01 29.15 -0.71
CA LEU A 1082 22.47 29.29 0.68
C LEU A 1082 22.69 30.75 1.14
N LYS A 1083 22.76 31.72 0.22
CA LYS A 1083 23.03 33.13 0.53
C LYS A 1083 22.11 33.74 1.61
N PRO A 1084 20.78 33.48 1.63
CA PRO A 1084 19.90 33.99 2.69
C PRO A 1084 20.22 33.43 4.10
N TYR A 1085 20.95 32.32 4.17
CA TYR A 1085 21.19 31.56 5.41
C TYR A 1085 22.60 31.74 5.98
N GLU A 1086 23.46 32.57 5.40
CA GLU A 1086 24.87 32.77 5.82
C GLU A 1086 25.02 33.01 7.34
N SER A 1087 24.10 33.78 7.94
CA SER A 1087 24.08 34.07 9.37
C SER A 1087 23.80 32.84 10.25
N HIS A 1088 23.04 31.87 9.75
CA HIS A 1088 22.73 30.61 10.42
C HIS A 1088 23.86 29.60 10.23
N LEU A 1089 24.46 29.56 9.03
CA LEU A 1089 25.62 28.72 8.73
C LEU A 1089 26.81 29.05 9.65
N ALA A 1090 27.05 30.35 9.91
CA ALA A 1090 28.12 30.81 10.80
C ALA A 1090 27.93 30.38 12.27
N LYS A 1091 26.71 30.07 12.70
CA LYS A 1091 26.36 29.65 14.07
C LYS A 1091 26.20 28.14 14.23
N ALA A 1092 26.29 27.38 13.14
CA ALA A 1092 25.98 25.95 13.14
C ALA A 1092 27.14 25.12 13.75
N GLU A 1093 26.95 24.63 14.96
CA GLU A 1093 27.83 23.65 15.60
C GLU A 1093 27.39 22.20 15.29
N THR A 1094 28.34 21.27 15.19
CA THR A 1094 28.05 19.84 15.07
C THR A 1094 27.39 19.35 16.36
N SER A 1095 26.10 19.02 16.33
CA SER A 1095 25.36 18.63 17.52
C SER A 1095 25.95 17.34 18.13
N ALA A 1096 26.47 17.43 19.36
CA ALA A 1096 26.84 16.27 20.17
C ALA A 1096 25.57 15.60 20.72
N LEU A 1097 25.46 14.27 20.58
CA LEU A 1097 24.36 13.51 21.15
C LEU A 1097 24.66 13.25 22.63
N HIS A 1098 23.98 13.96 23.53
CA HIS A 1098 23.85 13.51 24.91
C HIS A 1098 22.78 12.41 24.94
N VAL A 1099 23.24 11.16 25.09
CA VAL A 1099 22.40 9.97 25.24
C VAL A 1099 21.70 9.98 26.60
#